data_AF-A0A952WMQ7-F1
#
_entry.id   AF-A0A952WMQ7-F1
#
_cell.length_a   1.000
_cell.length_b   1.000
_cell.length_c   1.000
_cell.angle_alpha   90.00
_cell.angle_beta   90.00
_cell.angle_gamma   90.00
#
_symmetry.space_group_name_H-M   'P 1'
#
loop_
_entity.id
_entity.type
_entity.pdbx_description
1 polymer ?
#
loop_
_entity_poly.entity_id
_entity_poly.type
_entity_poly.pdbx_seq_one_letter_code
_entity_poly.pdbx_strand_id
1 'polypeptide(L)'
;MDALISFLGTAVDLTLVILGFSLIIFLHELGHFLAARWAGIRVLSFALGFGPAVVSYRTGMGWRRGSGEREYFSRLSSGARPPGTALSPTEYRLNALPLGGYVRMLGQDDLDPASVSGASDSYQSSPIWKRMIVISAGVAMNIASAAAIFVLVFMIGLRTEPARIGDVEPGSPAATTAAVNAGRAGAGLGSGSAGLQPGDEVVSINGRAANSFNDLVLATAMARRGDPVVLVVRREGISEDLEFHITPRQSTTTKLLDIGVGPALSANLAEARNAYRRSIGVQNLERIGLSGVTPGMSLVEINGRGPVASGHELDAAIRGSRGRPVALTFASKDGGRTSVTLPTRAELELDLIPRADGSVSPQRHLAGLTPVMSVREAQEPALKQGIRDGDIFARLGEVEYPSVARGMQEIKRHAGGTIAAVLLRQEGDGWSEVSLDVSVSGKGTIGFFVDETDATTSLVSLPPDLLTPAVMTANGRAGPFRPAAAGVVMRPGSRIVAVNANPAGTLGEVRDLIRTIAVSALAESRETARVRLTIEPPRLAGAPNEPRPTQDVDLTIGTDDIFRLVSLTWSASAGSWIFTPQETTLRADGPLSAVGLGIAETHRVMMTTYVTFARLFEGTVKVEHLKGPVGIAHIGTRLADRGVVWLLFFMALISVNLAVVNFLPLPIVDGGQFIFLVIEKVRGRPLPIPVQNAVALAGLLLIGSVFLIVTFNDIRSLIAP
;
A
#
# COMPACT_ATOMS: atom_id res chain seq x y z
N MET A 1 0.73 15.99 -30.46
CA MET A 1 -0.68 15.95 -30.03
C MET A 1 -0.80 15.43 -28.61
N ASP A 2 -0.30 14.21 -28.33
CA ASP A 2 -0.46 13.54 -27.03
C ASP A 2 0.15 14.28 -25.84
N ALA A 3 1.32 14.91 -26.00
CA ALA A 3 1.92 15.74 -24.96
C ALA A 3 1.07 16.98 -24.62
N LEU A 4 0.42 17.58 -25.62
CA LEU A 4 -0.48 18.72 -25.44
C LEU A 4 -1.78 18.28 -24.75
N ILE A 5 -2.34 17.14 -25.14
CA ILE A 5 -3.53 16.56 -24.51
C ILE A 5 -3.25 16.21 -23.04
N SER A 6 -2.10 15.59 -22.75
CA SER A 6 -1.68 15.28 -21.38
C SER A 6 -1.47 16.54 -20.53
N PHE A 7 -0.88 17.59 -21.11
CA PHE A 7 -0.69 18.86 -20.43
C PHE A 7 -2.02 19.55 -20.13
N LEU A 8 -2.93 19.59 -21.10
CA LEU A 8 -4.27 20.16 -20.93
C LEU A 8 -5.08 19.39 -19.88
N GLY A 9 -5.01 18.05 -19.86
CA GLY A 9 -5.64 17.22 -18.83
C GLY A 9 -5.15 17.59 -17.43
N THR A 10 -3.82 17.62 -17.26
CA THR A 10 -3.20 18.00 -15.97
C THR A 10 -3.61 19.40 -15.52
N ALA A 11 -3.70 20.36 -16.44
CA ALA A 11 -4.13 21.73 -16.15
C ALA A 11 -5.60 21.80 -15.72
N VAL A 12 -6.47 21.00 -16.35
CA VAL A 12 -7.88 20.87 -15.96
C VAL A 12 -7.99 20.27 -14.56
N ASP A 13 -7.27 19.18 -14.27
CA ASP A 13 -7.31 18.53 -12.96
C ASP A 13 -6.84 19.47 -11.84
N LEU A 14 -5.74 20.20 -12.07
CA LEU A 14 -5.26 21.21 -11.13
C LEU A 14 -6.30 22.31 -10.91
N THR A 15 -6.96 22.76 -11.98
CA THR A 15 -8.01 23.78 -11.90
C THR A 15 -9.20 23.26 -11.08
N LEU A 16 -9.63 22.01 -11.31
CA LEU A 16 -10.71 21.38 -10.55
C LEU A 16 -10.38 21.26 -9.07
N VAL A 17 -9.14 20.89 -8.73
CA VAL A 17 -8.67 20.84 -7.35
C VAL A 17 -8.73 22.22 -6.71
N ILE A 18 -8.20 23.26 -7.37
CA ILE A 18 -8.23 24.65 -6.86
C ILE A 18 -9.68 25.13 -6.66
N LEU A 19 -10.57 24.87 -7.62
CA LEU A 19 -11.98 25.22 -7.52
C LEU A 19 -12.66 24.47 -6.37
N GLY A 20 -12.35 23.19 -6.17
CA GLY A 20 -12.85 22.40 -5.06
C GLY A 20 -12.42 22.96 -3.70
N PHE A 21 -11.14 23.31 -3.55
CA PHE A 21 -10.63 23.97 -2.33
C PHE A 21 -11.32 25.31 -2.08
N SER A 22 -11.43 26.16 -3.10
CA SER A 22 -12.14 27.44 -3.01
C SER A 22 -13.60 27.27 -2.60
N LEU A 23 -14.27 26.23 -3.10
CA LEU A 23 -15.66 25.94 -2.73
C LEU A 23 -15.79 25.53 -1.25
N ILE A 24 -14.90 24.68 -0.76
CA ILE A 24 -14.93 24.23 0.65
C ILE A 24 -14.71 25.44 1.58
N ILE A 25 -13.72 26.29 1.26
CA ILE A 25 -13.45 27.50 2.04
C ILE A 25 -14.62 28.48 1.95
N PHE A 26 -15.20 28.68 0.77
CA PHE A 26 -16.41 29.48 0.62
C PHE A 26 -17.55 29.00 1.51
N LEU A 27 -17.80 27.69 1.58
CA LEU A 27 -18.83 27.11 2.44
C LEU A 27 -18.53 27.36 3.92
N HIS A 28 -17.27 27.24 4.34
CA HIS A 28 -16.84 27.60 5.68
C HIS A 28 -17.18 29.06 6.03
N GLU A 29 -16.73 30.01 5.20
CA GLU A 29 -16.99 31.44 5.39
C GLU A 29 -18.50 31.75 5.35
N LEU A 30 -19.24 31.06 4.48
CA LEU A 30 -20.69 31.19 4.40
C LEU A 30 -21.37 30.84 5.73
N GLY A 31 -20.84 29.84 6.45
CA GLY A 31 -21.30 29.49 7.81
C GLY A 31 -21.25 30.69 8.76
N HIS A 32 -20.07 31.31 8.91
CA HIS A 32 -19.90 32.51 9.75
C HIS A 32 -20.79 33.66 9.28
N PHE A 33 -20.86 33.89 7.97
CA PHE A 33 -21.68 34.95 7.39
C PHE A 33 -23.17 34.81 7.72
N LEU A 34 -23.73 33.62 7.49
CA LEU A 34 -25.14 33.34 7.75
C LEU A 34 -25.46 33.45 9.24
N ALA A 35 -24.59 32.92 10.11
CA ALA A 35 -24.77 33.00 11.55
C ALA A 35 -24.64 34.44 12.08
N ALA A 36 -23.69 35.24 11.57
CA ALA A 36 -23.54 36.65 11.95
C ALA A 36 -24.78 37.46 11.57
N ARG A 37 -25.31 37.25 10.36
CA ARG A 37 -26.55 37.92 9.92
C ARG A 37 -27.77 37.49 10.75
N TRP A 38 -27.88 36.21 11.09
CA TRP A 38 -28.92 35.72 11.99
C TRP A 38 -28.82 36.31 13.41
N ALA A 39 -27.60 36.48 13.92
CA ALA A 39 -27.34 37.05 15.23
C ALA A 39 -27.62 38.57 15.30
N GLY A 40 -27.77 39.24 14.15
CA GLY A 40 -27.93 40.69 14.03
C GLY A 40 -26.60 41.46 13.97
N ILE A 41 -25.49 40.78 13.73
CA ILE A 41 -24.15 41.38 13.64
C ILE A 41 -23.94 41.94 12.23
N ARG A 42 -23.46 43.18 12.14
CA ARG A 42 -23.16 43.81 10.85
C ARG A 42 -21.92 43.19 10.22
N VAL A 43 -22.07 42.64 9.03
CA VAL A 43 -20.94 42.15 8.21
C VAL A 43 -20.49 43.23 7.25
N LEU A 44 -19.20 43.57 7.28
CA LEU A 44 -18.59 44.61 6.45
C LEU A 44 -18.04 44.06 5.14
N SER A 45 -17.50 42.85 5.15
CA SER A 45 -17.04 42.19 3.92
C SER A 45 -17.18 40.67 4.00
N PHE A 46 -17.54 40.08 2.87
CA PHE A 46 -17.49 38.65 2.61
C PHE A 46 -16.53 38.45 1.43
N ALA A 47 -15.34 37.91 1.69
CA ALA A 47 -14.29 37.83 0.69
C ALA A 47 -13.90 36.38 0.40
N LEU A 48 -13.77 36.06 -0.89
CA LEU A 48 -13.13 34.84 -1.35
C LEU A 48 -11.69 35.18 -1.78
N GLY A 49 -10.71 34.49 -1.20
CA GLY A 49 -9.30 34.70 -1.41
C GLY A 49 -8.65 35.77 -0.52
N PHE A 50 -7.33 35.93 -0.63
CA PHE A 50 -6.54 36.93 0.08
C PHE A 50 -5.95 38.00 -0.85
N GLY A 51 -5.52 39.11 -0.24
CA GLY A 51 -4.88 40.23 -0.95
C GLY A 51 -5.87 41.27 -1.50
N PRO A 52 -5.46 42.08 -2.48
CA PRO A 52 -6.32 43.13 -3.04
C PRO A 52 -7.52 42.52 -3.77
N ALA A 53 -8.67 43.20 -3.66
CA ALA A 53 -9.86 42.82 -4.42
C ALA A 53 -9.58 43.00 -5.92
N VAL A 54 -9.84 41.97 -6.71
CA VAL A 54 -9.85 42.06 -8.18
C VAL A 54 -11.19 42.65 -8.60
N VAL A 55 -12.27 42.12 -8.04
CA VAL A 55 -13.62 42.59 -8.27
C VAL A 55 -14.42 42.58 -6.96
N SER A 56 -15.27 43.58 -6.78
CA SER A 56 -16.19 43.65 -5.66
C SER A 56 -17.61 43.98 -6.12
N TYR A 57 -18.58 43.53 -5.34
CA TYR A 57 -19.99 43.84 -5.53
C TYR A 57 -20.59 44.32 -4.21
N ARG A 58 -21.36 45.41 -4.26
CA ARG A 58 -22.16 45.88 -3.13
C ARG A 58 -23.54 46.28 -3.59
N THR A 59 -24.57 45.75 -2.93
CA THR A 59 -25.97 46.14 -3.18
C THR A 59 -26.12 47.65 -2.98
N GLY A 60 -26.64 48.35 -3.99
CA GLY A 60 -26.75 49.82 -4.03
C GLY A 60 -25.56 50.55 -4.67
N MET A 61 -24.42 49.88 -4.91
CA MET A 61 -23.28 50.44 -5.66
C MET A 61 -22.96 49.68 -6.95
N GLY A 62 -23.34 48.40 -7.04
CA GLY A 62 -23.07 47.52 -8.18
C GLY A 62 -21.65 46.95 -8.16
N TRP A 63 -21.16 46.56 -9.34
CA TRP A 63 -19.81 45.99 -9.52
C TRP A 63 -18.72 47.07 -9.55
N ARG A 64 -17.55 46.77 -8.99
CA ARG A 64 -16.34 47.60 -9.06
C ARG A 64 -15.13 46.73 -9.36
N ARG A 65 -14.21 47.26 -10.18
CA ARG A 65 -12.85 46.73 -10.28
C ARG A 65 -12.08 47.24 -9.07
N GLY A 66 -11.51 46.36 -8.25
CA GLY A 66 -10.94 46.77 -6.96
C GLY A 66 -11.93 46.77 -5.80
N SER A 67 -11.49 47.31 -4.66
CA SER A 67 -12.32 47.51 -3.46
C SER A 67 -13.21 48.75 -3.64
N GLY A 68 -14.51 48.60 -3.38
CA GLY A 68 -15.48 49.69 -3.34
C GLY A 68 -15.54 50.41 -2.00
N GLU A 69 -14.71 50.01 -1.02
CA GLU A 69 -14.76 50.46 0.37
C GLU A 69 -14.52 51.97 0.52
N ARG A 70 -13.56 52.55 -0.22
CA ARG A 70 -13.30 54.00 -0.19
C ARG A 70 -14.50 54.81 -0.69
N GLU A 71 -15.13 54.34 -1.76
CA GLU A 71 -16.32 54.97 -2.34
C GLU A 71 -17.52 54.85 -1.38
N TYR A 72 -17.68 53.69 -0.72
CA TYR A 72 -18.70 53.46 0.29
C TYR A 72 -18.60 54.46 1.45
N PHE A 73 -17.42 54.60 2.05
CA PHE A 73 -17.21 55.55 3.15
C PHE A 73 -17.37 57.00 2.70
N SER A 74 -16.93 57.35 1.49
CA SER A 74 -17.17 58.69 0.93
C SER A 74 -18.67 59.00 0.79
N ARG A 75 -19.48 58.03 0.32
CA ARG A 75 -20.95 58.19 0.19
C ARG A 75 -21.67 58.25 1.54
N LEU A 76 -21.22 57.47 2.52
CA LEU A 76 -21.74 57.53 3.89
C LEU A 76 -21.48 58.91 4.52
N SER A 77 -20.27 59.43 4.38
CA SER A 77 -19.86 60.72 4.95
C SER A 77 -20.50 61.92 4.26
N SER A 78 -20.85 61.79 2.97
CA SER A 78 -21.49 62.86 2.18
C SER A 78 -23.02 62.86 2.24
N GLY A 79 -23.66 61.90 2.94
CA GLY A 79 -25.11 61.81 3.06
C GLY A 79 -25.86 61.45 1.77
N ALA A 80 -25.14 61.15 0.68
CA ALA A 80 -25.71 60.85 -0.63
C ALA A 80 -26.31 59.44 -0.67
N ARG A 81 -27.63 59.32 -0.47
CA ARG A 81 -28.39 58.08 -0.75
C ARG A 81 -28.86 58.06 -2.21
N PRO A 82 -28.60 56.99 -2.99
CA PRO A 82 -29.26 56.82 -4.28
C PRO A 82 -30.79 56.64 -4.07
N PRO A 83 -31.64 57.06 -5.02
CA PRO A 83 -33.08 56.88 -4.90
C PRO A 83 -33.42 55.39 -4.96
N GLY A 84 -34.12 54.87 -3.95
CA GLY A 84 -34.86 53.60 -4.03
C GLY A 84 -34.14 52.29 -3.66
N THR A 85 -32.86 52.27 -3.30
CA THR A 85 -32.22 51.04 -2.75
C THR A 85 -31.36 51.34 -1.52
N ALA A 86 -31.57 50.61 -0.42
CA ALA A 86 -30.73 50.69 0.77
C ALA A 86 -29.31 50.19 0.45
N LEU A 87 -28.27 51.01 0.67
CA LEU A 87 -26.89 50.57 0.52
C LEU A 87 -26.58 49.47 1.55
N SER A 88 -26.17 48.30 1.07
CA SER A 88 -25.75 47.21 1.95
C SER A 88 -24.42 47.56 2.65
N PRO A 89 -24.28 47.29 3.96
CA PRO A 89 -23.00 47.44 4.65
C PRO A 89 -21.96 46.39 4.21
N THR A 90 -22.41 45.28 3.61
CA THR A 90 -21.56 44.17 3.20
C THR A 90 -21.03 44.35 1.79
N GLU A 91 -19.71 44.22 1.64
CA GLU A 91 -19.03 44.11 0.36
C GLU A 91 -18.68 42.64 0.05
N TYR A 92 -19.13 42.15 -1.10
CA TYR A 92 -18.73 40.83 -1.60
C TYR A 92 -17.49 40.99 -2.46
N ARG A 93 -16.40 40.30 -2.15
CA ARG A 93 -15.09 40.49 -2.79
C ARG A 93 -14.55 39.18 -3.35
N LEU A 94 -13.97 39.26 -4.54
CA LEU A 94 -13.07 38.23 -5.07
C LEU A 94 -11.66 38.82 -5.10
N ASN A 95 -10.77 38.27 -4.30
CA ASN A 95 -9.40 38.74 -4.16
C ASN A 95 -8.44 37.98 -5.08
N ALA A 96 -7.24 38.53 -5.28
CA ALA A 96 -6.29 38.03 -6.27
C ALA A 96 -5.74 36.62 -5.97
N LEU A 97 -5.58 36.26 -4.70
CA LEU A 97 -5.07 34.95 -4.31
C LEU A 97 -6.25 34.03 -3.95
N PRO A 98 -6.53 32.94 -4.70
CA PRO A 98 -7.70 32.08 -4.48
C PRO A 98 -7.56 31.14 -3.26
N LEU A 99 -6.51 31.29 -2.46
CA LEU A 99 -6.17 30.41 -1.35
C LEU A 99 -6.74 30.95 -0.04
N GLY A 100 -8.03 30.84 0.20
CA GLY A 100 -8.63 31.31 1.47
C GLY A 100 -9.93 32.09 1.29
N GLY A 101 -10.36 32.72 2.37
CA GLY A 101 -11.51 33.60 2.46
C GLY A 101 -11.56 34.23 3.84
N TYR A 102 -12.42 35.23 4.02
CA TYR A 102 -12.70 35.77 5.35
C TYR A 102 -14.05 36.49 5.39
N VAL A 103 -14.65 36.51 6.58
CA VAL A 103 -15.84 37.33 6.90
C VAL A 103 -15.46 38.40 7.92
N ARG A 104 -15.39 39.66 7.49
CA ARG A 104 -15.10 40.78 8.38
C ARG A 104 -16.39 41.27 9.03
N MET A 105 -16.48 41.14 10.35
CA MET A 105 -17.61 41.60 11.14
C MET A 105 -17.30 42.95 11.79
N LEU A 106 -18.33 43.76 12.04
CA LEU A 106 -18.16 45.02 12.74
C LEU A 106 -17.70 44.74 14.18
N GLY A 107 -16.51 45.23 14.54
CA GLY A 107 -15.91 44.91 15.85
C GLY A 107 -15.33 43.50 15.93
N GLN A 108 -14.90 42.90 14.83
CA GLN A 108 -14.04 41.70 14.83
C GLN A 108 -13.35 41.64 13.46
N ASP A 109 -12.06 41.97 13.44
CA ASP A 109 -11.19 41.84 12.28
C ASP A 109 -10.03 40.90 12.64
N ASP A 110 -9.88 39.81 11.88
CA ASP A 110 -8.82 38.82 12.10
C ASP A 110 -7.43 39.40 11.78
N LEU A 111 -7.36 40.45 10.96
CA LEU A 111 -6.13 41.15 10.62
C LEU A 111 -5.83 42.34 11.55
N ASP A 112 -6.83 42.80 12.31
CA ASP A 112 -6.68 43.86 13.32
C ASP A 112 -7.45 43.50 14.61
N PRO A 113 -6.81 42.78 15.54
CA PRO A 113 -7.39 42.40 16.83
C PRO A 113 -7.77 43.58 17.72
N ALA A 114 -7.31 44.80 17.40
CA ALA A 114 -7.67 46.02 18.14
C ALA A 114 -8.98 46.65 17.64
N SER A 115 -9.60 46.10 16.59
CA SER A 115 -10.88 46.58 16.04
C SER A 115 -12.05 46.34 17.02
N VAL A 116 -12.30 47.33 17.87
CA VAL A 116 -13.46 47.36 18.77
C VAL A 116 -14.51 48.36 18.28
N SER A 117 -15.79 47.98 18.36
CA SER A 117 -16.90 48.88 18.05
C SER A 117 -17.97 48.84 19.14
N GLY A 118 -18.31 50.02 19.68
CA GLY A 118 -19.41 50.19 20.63
C GLY A 118 -20.81 50.18 20.00
N ALA A 119 -20.92 49.93 18.69
CA ALA A 119 -22.21 49.84 18.02
C ALA A 119 -23.04 48.65 18.55
N SER A 120 -24.35 48.82 18.65
CA SER A 120 -25.27 47.78 19.15
C SER A 120 -25.38 46.56 18.23
N ASP A 121 -24.94 46.69 16.98
CA ASP A 121 -24.85 45.61 15.98
C ASP A 121 -23.41 45.16 15.71
N SER A 122 -22.50 45.40 16.67
CA SER A 122 -21.14 44.87 16.65
C SER A 122 -21.06 43.44 17.20
N TYR A 123 -19.98 42.76 16.84
CA TYR A 123 -19.70 41.42 17.33
C TYR A 123 -19.52 41.39 18.86
N GLN A 124 -18.80 42.37 19.43
CA GLN A 124 -18.51 42.43 20.86
C GLN A 124 -19.73 42.80 21.73
N SER A 125 -20.69 43.54 21.19
CA SER A 125 -21.93 43.89 21.92
C SER A 125 -22.97 42.76 21.92
N SER A 126 -22.76 41.73 21.10
CA SER A 126 -23.64 40.56 21.05
C SER A 126 -23.44 39.62 22.25
N PRO A 127 -24.51 38.97 22.76
CA PRO A 127 -24.40 37.98 23.82
C PRO A 127 -23.41 36.86 23.48
N ILE A 128 -22.64 36.39 24.49
CA ILE A 128 -21.58 35.37 24.32
C ILE A 128 -22.10 34.13 23.58
N TRP A 129 -23.29 33.63 23.91
CA TRP A 129 -23.83 32.44 23.25
C TRP A 129 -24.10 32.65 21.75
N LYS A 130 -24.47 33.88 21.32
CA LYS A 130 -24.60 34.21 19.89
C LYS A 130 -23.23 34.21 19.22
N ARG A 131 -22.24 34.82 19.85
CA ARG A 131 -20.84 34.84 19.39
C ARG A 131 -20.27 33.42 19.25
N MET A 132 -20.57 32.54 20.20
CA MET A 132 -20.19 31.11 20.15
C MET A 132 -20.80 30.41 18.93
N ILE A 133 -22.09 30.62 18.64
CA ILE A 133 -22.73 30.06 17.44
C ILE A 133 -22.08 30.61 16.17
N VAL A 134 -21.79 31.91 16.10
CA VAL A 134 -21.16 32.55 14.94
C VAL A 134 -19.79 31.94 14.64
N ILE A 135 -18.94 31.73 15.65
CA ILE A 135 -17.63 31.09 15.46
C ILE A 135 -17.79 29.61 15.10
N SER A 136 -18.70 28.86 15.74
CA SER A 136 -18.86 27.43 15.42
C SER A 136 -19.54 27.18 14.08
N ALA A 137 -20.19 28.18 13.47
CA ALA A 137 -20.96 28.02 12.25
C ALA A 137 -20.12 27.62 11.03
N GLY A 138 -18.88 28.12 10.91
CA GLY A 138 -17.99 27.70 9.82
C GLY A 138 -17.61 26.22 9.92
N VAL A 139 -17.23 25.76 11.11
CA VAL A 139 -16.95 24.34 11.39
C VAL A 139 -18.18 23.47 11.11
N ALA A 140 -19.35 23.87 11.63
CA ALA A 140 -20.60 23.15 11.41
C ALA A 140 -20.98 23.06 9.92
N MET A 141 -20.76 24.12 9.15
CA MET A 141 -21.04 24.13 7.71
C MET A 141 -20.10 23.19 6.93
N ASN A 142 -18.84 23.09 7.33
CA ASN A 142 -17.91 22.12 6.74
C ASN A 142 -18.33 20.67 7.04
N ILE A 143 -18.73 20.37 8.27
CA ILE A 143 -19.24 19.02 8.63
C ILE A 143 -20.51 18.71 7.83
N ALA A 144 -21.45 19.66 7.76
CA ALA A 144 -22.70 19.48 7.03
C ALA A 144 -22.48 19.31 5.51
N SER A 145 -21.61 20.11 4.91
CA SER A 145 -21.27 19.99 3.49
C SER A 145 -20.53 18.69 3.19
N ALA A 146 -19.60 18.27 4.04
CA ALA A 146 -18.93 16.99 3.91
C ALA A 146 -19.92 15.82 3.94
N ALA A 147 -20.86 15.82 4.90
CA ALA A 147 -21.92 14.82 4.97
C ALA A 147 -22.74 14.82 3.68
N ALA A 148 -23.21 15.98 3.21
CA ALA A 148 -23.97 16.09 1.97
C ALA A 148 -23.20 15.57 0.74
N ILE A 149 -21.89 15.87 0.64
CA ILE A 149 -21.04 15.38 -0.45
C ILE A 149 -20.84 13.86 -0.33
N PHE A 150 -20.62 13.29 0.85
CA PHE A 150 -20.54 11.84 1.00
C PHE A 150 -21.86 11.14 0.66
N VAL A 151 -23.01 11.71 1.04
CA VAL A 151 -24.32 11.20 0.61
C VAL A 151 -24.39 11.13 -0.91
N LEU A 152 -24.01 12.22 -1.59
CA LEU A 152 -23.99 12.26 -3.06
C LEU A 152 -23.02 11.20 -3.64
N VAL A 153 -21.83 11.06 -3.06
CA VAL A 153 -20.85 10.06 -3.48
C VAL A 153 -21.41 8.65 -3.37
N PHE A 154 -22.03 8.30 -2.24
CA PHE A 154 -22.61 6.96 -2.06
C PHE A 154 -23.91 6.75 -2.84
N MET A 155 -24.63 7.82 -3.23
CA MET A 155 -25.74 7.73 -4.18
C MET A 155 -25.27 7.38 -5.60
N ILE A 156 -24.16 7.97 -6.05
CA ILE A 156 -23.55 7.70 -7.36
C ILE A 156 -22.86 6.32 -7.34
N GLY A 157 -22.14 6.03 -6.27
CA GLY A 157 -21.34 4.82 -6.09
C GLY A 157 -19.84 5.12 -6.17
N LEU A 158 -19.11 4.77 -5.11
CA LEU A 158 -17.66 4.90 -5.03
C LEU A 158 -16.99 3.58 -5.41
N ARG A 159 -16.09 3.58 -6.39
CA ARG A 159 -15.28 2.40 -6.69
C ARG A 159 -14.26 2.20 -5.58
N THR A 160 -14.27 1.05 -4.94
CA THR A 160 -13.36 0.69 -3.84
C THR A 160 -12.92 -0.77 -3.96
N GLU A 161 -11.87 -1.13 -3.26
CA GLU A 161 -11.45 -2.52 -3.12
C GLU A 161 -12.39 -3.21 -2.12
N PRO A 162 -13.04 -4.34 -2.48
CA PRO A 162 -13.95 -5.04 -1.56
C PRO A 162 -13.18 -5.51 -0.32
N ALA A 163 -13.85 -5.63 0.82
CA ALA A 163 -13.27 -6.18 2.04
C ALA A 163 -13.02 -7.70 1.92
N ARG A 164 -12.16 -8.11 0.97
CA ARG A 164 -11.85 -9.51 0.66
C ARG A 164 -10.34 -9.69 0.62
N ILE A 165 -9.87 -10.74 1.29
CA ILE A 165 -8.45 -11.12 1.31
C ILE A 165 -8.07 -11.71 -0.04
N GLY A 166 -7.04 -11.17 -0.68
CA GLY A 166 -6.50 -11.68 -1.95
C GLY A 166 -5.29 -12.56 -1.78
N ASP A 167 -4.38 -12.14 -0.90
CA ASP A 167 -3.16 -12.87 -0.58
C ASP A 167 -2.86 -12.76 0.92
N VAL A 168 -2.14 -13.76 1.42
CA VAL A 168 -1.69 -13.85 2.80
C VAL A 168 -0.19 -14.17 2.78
N GLU A 169 0.60 -13.29 3.35
CA GLU A 169 2.05 -13.41 3.39
C GLU A 169 2.45 -14.62 4.26
N PRO A 170 3.30 -15.54 3.77
CA PRO A 170 3.77 -16.68 4.57
C PRO A 170 4.43 -16.25 5.88
N GLY A 171 4.08 -16.91 6.99
CA GLY A 171 4.63 -16.60 8.32
C GLY A 171 4.16 -15.27 8.92
N SER A 172 3.22 -14.57 8.29
CA SER A 172 2.59 -13.37 8.85
C SER A 172 1.63 -13.70 10.00
N PRO A 173 1.24 -12.68 10.81
CA PRO A 173 0.18 -12.86 11.80
C PRO A 173 -1.13 -13.40 11.21
N ALA A 174 -1.52 -12.95 10.01
CA ALA A 174 -2.71 -13.45 9.32
C ALA A 174 -2.60 -14.93 8.93
N ALA A 175 -1.42 -15.40 8.51
CA ALA A 175 -1.20 -16.79 8.15
C ALA A 175 -1.23 -17.75 9.36
N THR A 176 -0.79 -17.27 10.52
CA THR A 176 -0.48 -18.12 11.69
C THR A 176 -1.54 -18.09 12.79
N THR A 177 -2.38 -17.05 12.85
CA THR A 177 -3.40 -16.91 13.89
C THR A 177 -4.59 -17.83 13.62
N ALA A 178 -4.85 -18.78 14.52
CA ALA A 178 -6.01 -19.66 14.45
C ALA A 178 -7.34 -18.93 14.69
N ALA A 179 -8.40 -19.30 13.96
CA ALA A 179 -9.75 -18.84 14.29
C ALA A 179 -10.19 -19.35 15.67
N VAL A 180 -10.68 -18.45 16.52
CA VAL A 180 -11.10 -18.72 17.91
C VAL A 180 -12.26 -19.72 17.96
N ASN A 181 -13.14 -19.72 16.96
CA ASN A 181 -14.31 -20.58 16.85
C ASN A 181 -14.14 -21.74 15.84
N ALA A 182 -12.91 -22.06 15.40
CA ALA A 182 -12.64 -23.07 14.36
C ALA A 182 -13.31 -24.43 14.64
N GLY A 183 -13.24 -24.91 15.89
CA GLY A 183 -13.80 -26.21 16.28
C GLY A 183 -15.32 -26.29 16.21
N ARG A 184 -16.03 -25.18 16.44
CA ARG A 184 -17.50 -25.11 16.33
C ARG A 184 -17.94 -24.95 14.88
N ALA A 185 -17.19 -24.18 14.10
CA ALA A 185 -17.49 -23.87 12.70
C ALA A 185 -17.28 -25.05 11.73
N GLY A 186 -16.87 -26.23 12.23
CA GLY A 186 -16.58 -27.40 11.37
C GLY A 186 -15.31 -27.25 10.52
N ALA A 187 -14.46 -26.27 10.84
CA ALA A 187 -13.15 -26.10 10.22
C ALA A 187 -12.17 -27.12 10.82
N GLY A 188 -12.28 -28.39 10.38
CA GLY A 188 -11.39 -29.47 10.80
C GLY A 188 -9.93 -29.08 10.59
N LEU A 189 -9.14 -29.13 11.67
CA LEU A 189 -7.73 -28.75 11.75
C LEU A 189 -6.84 -29.67 10.91
N GLY A 190 -6.89 -29.52 9.59
CA GLY A 190 -5.76 -29.80 8.71
C GLY A 190 -4.89 -28.55 8.62
N SER A 191 -3.56 -28.73 8.55
CA SER A 191 -2.49 -27.71 8.56
C SER A 191 -2.65 -26.48 7.63
N GLY A 192 -3.68 -26.41 6.78
CA GLY A 192 -4.01 -25.25 5.95
C GLY A 192 -5.10 -24.32 6.50
N SER A 193 -5.70 -24.61 7.66
CA SER A 193 -6.94 -23.96 8.14
C SER A 193 -6.79 -23.03 9.36
N ALA A 194 -5.57 -22.86 9.90
CA ALA A 194 -5.37 -22.01 11.07
C ALA A 194 -5.62 -20.52 10.72
N GLY A 195 -4.92 -19.97 9.73
CA GLY A 195 -4.97 -18.54 9.39
C GLY A 195 -6.10 -18.09 8.46
N LEU A 196 -6.07 -16.79 8.15
CA LEU A 196 -6.81 -16.20 7.03
C LEU A 196 -6.36 -16.84 5.71
N GLN A 197 -7.27 -16.86 4.74
CA GLN A 197 -7.04 -17.45 3.42
C GLN A 197 -7.44 -16.47 2.31
N PRO A 198 -6.78 -16.55 1.13
CA PRO A 198 -7.30 -15.93 -0.09
C PRO A 198 -8.76 -16.30 -0.33
N GLY A 199 -9.59 -15.31 -0.61
CA GLY A 199 -11.02 -15.46 -0.81
C GLY A 199 -11.89 -15.11 0.41
N ASP A 200 -11.31 -15.10 1.63
CA ASP A 200 -12.03 -14.73 2.84
C ASP A 200 -12.63 -13.33 2.72
N GLU A 201 -13.92 -13.20 3.01
CA GLU A 201 -14.63 -11.93 3.02
C GLU A 201 -14.67 -11.40 4.45
N VAL A 202 -14.05 -10.25 4.70
CA VAL A 202 -14.06 -9.59 5.99
C VAL A 202 -15.43 -8.94 6.20
N VAL A 203 -16.21 -9.48 7.11
CA VAL A 203 -17.55 -9.01 7.45
C VAL A 203 -17.45 -7.84 8.44
N SER A 204 -16.58 -7.96 9.44
CA SER A 204 -16.38 -6.90 10.43
C SER A 204 -14.95 -6.83 10.98
N ILE A 205 -14.58 -5.62 11.43
CA ILE A 205 -13.30 -5.28 12.04
C ILE A 205 -13.60 -4.57 13.37
N ASN A 206 -13.14 -5.13 14.49
CA ASN A 206 -13.38 -4.62 15.85
C ASN A 206 -14.88 -4.33 16.10
N GLY A 207 -15.76 -5.23 15.64
CA GLY A 207 -17.22 -5.12 15.79
C GLY A 207 -17.91 -4.13 14.85
N ARG A 208 -17.17 -3.51 13.90
CA ARG A 208 -17.74 -2.61 12.88
C ARG A 208 -17.74 -3.27 11.50
N ALA A 209 -18.80 -3.08 10.73
CA ALA A 209 -18.88 -3.60 9.37
C ALA A 209 -17.70 -3.10 8.51
N ALA A 210 -17.09 -4.01 7.75
CA ALA A 210 -16.01 -3.68 6.83
C ALA A 210 -16.57 -3.42 5.43
N ASN A 211 -16.42 -2.21 4.91
CA ASN A 211 -16.96 -1.83 3.60
C ASN A 211 -15.92 -1.91 2.49
N SER A 212 -14.64 -1.89 2.85
CA SER A 212 -13.52 -1.94 1.92
C SER A 212 -12.29 -2.63 2.51
N PHE A 213 -11.39 -3.09 1.64
CA PHE A 213 -10.09 -3.59 2.08
C PHE A 213 -9.27 -2.52 2.82
N ASN A 214 -9.41 -1.25 2.42
CA ASN A 214 -8.70 -0.15 3.07
C ASN A 214 -9.14 0.06 4.53
N ASP A 215 -10.37 -0.33 4.90
CA ASP A 215 -10.80 -0.30 6.30
C ASP A 215 -9.98 -1.26 7.17
N LEU A 216 -9.63 -2.43 6.62
CA LEU A 216 -8.77 -3.41 7.27
C LEU A 216 -7.36 -2.86 7.46
N VAL A 217 -6.76 -2.35 6.38
CA VAL A 217 -5.40 -1.76 6.40
C VAL A 217 -5.32 -0.61 7.41
N LEU A 218 -6.34 0.25 7.44
CA LEU A 218 -6.41 1.36 8.39
C LEU A 218 -6.55 0.87 9.83
N ALA A 219 -7.47 -0.08 10.08
CA ALA A 219 -7.68 -0.61 11.41
C ALA A 219 -6.42 -1.31 11.96
N THR A 220 -5.68 -2.04 11.13
CA THR A 220 -4.41 -2.68 11.53
C THR A 220 -3.33 -1.64 11.77
N ALA A 221 -3.16 -0.66 10.86
CA ALA A 221 -2.17 0.39 11.01
C ALA A 221 -2.42 1.29 12.24
N MET A 222 -3.69 1.45 12.62
CA MET A 222 -4.12 2.23 13.78
C MET A 222 -4.22 1.42 15.07
N ALA A 223 -4.02 0.09 15.06
CA ALA A 223 -4.01 -0.69 16.28
C ALA A 223 -2.93 -0.20 17.26
N ARG A 224 -3.14 -0.41 18.57
CA ARG A 224 -2.06 -0.20 19.54
C ARG A 224 -1.11 -1.40 19.48
N ARG A 225 0.18 -1.17 19.71
CA ARG A 225 1.17 -2.26 19.70
C ARG A 225 0.82 -3.29 20.78
N GLY A 226 0.69 -4.55 20.37
CA GLY A 226 0.34 -5.66 21.26
C GLY A 226 -1.17 -5.92 21.37
N ASP A 227 -2.03 -4.96 21.00
CA ASP A 227 -3.48 -5.17 21.02
C ASP A 227 -3.91 -5.94 19.75
N PRO A 228 -4.75 -6.99 19.88
CA PRO A 228 -5.26 -7.72 18.73
C PRO A 228 -6.32 -6.90 17.98
N VAL A 229 -6.36 -7.10 16.66
CA VAL A 229 -7.48 -6.69 15.81
C VAL A 229 -8.42 -7.88 15.68
N VAL A 230 -9.69 -7.65 16.04
CA VAL A 230 -10.74 -8.68 15.95
C VAL A 230 -11.36 -8.62 14.57
N LEU A 231 -11.25 -9.70 13.80
CA LEU A 231 -11.83 -9.84 12.47
C LEU A 231 -12.88 -10.93 12.49
N VAL A 232 -14.05 -10.65 11.89
CA VAL A 232 -15.04 -11.67 11.56
C VAL A 232 -15.03 -11.84 10.06
N VAL A 233 -14.79 -13.06 9.60
CA VAL A 233 -14.66 -13.35 8.17
C VAL A 233 -15.62 -14.45 7.73
N ARG A 234 -16.15 -14.32 6.52
CA ARG A 234 -16.93 -15.35 5.86
C ARG A 234 -16.04 -16.10 4.88
N ARG A 235 -15.97 -17.42 5.06
CA ARG A 235 -15.20 -18.32 4.20
C ARG A 235 -16.14 -19.22 3.41
N GLU A 236 -15.92 -19.32 2.10
CA GLU A 236 -16.71 -20.20 1.25
C GLU A 236 -16.58 -21.67 1.70
N GLY A 237 -17.69 -22.39 1.72
CA GLY A 237 -17.75 -23.78 2.20
C GLY A 237 -17.84 -23.94 3.72
N ILE A 238 -17.73 -22.86 4.50
CA ILE A 238 -17.98 -22.83 5.94
C ILE A 238 -19.28 -22.08 6.22
N SER A 239 -20.18 -22.68 6.98
CA SER A 239 -21.52 -22.14 7.22
C SER A 239 -21.57 -21.07 8.32
N GLU A 240 -20.66 -21.12 9.30
CA GLU A 240 -20.51 -20.10 10.34
C GLU A 240 -19.37 -19.13 10.00
N ASP A 241 -19.55 -17.84 10.30
CA ASP A 241 -18.47 -16.84 10.15
C ASP A 241 -17.33 -17.14 11.17
N LEU A 242 -16.08 -16.92 10.76
CA LEU A 242 -14.88 -17.20 11.54
C LEU A 242 -14.37 -15.97 12.31
N GLU A 243 -14.16 -16.19 13.60
CA GLU A 243 -13.52 -15.40 14.65
C GLU A 243 -11.98 -15.29 14.62
N PHE A 244 -11.33 -14.19 14.22
CA PHE A 244 -9.87 -14.06 14.34
C PHE A 244 -9.42 -12.91 15.26
N HIS A 245 -8.51 -13.19 16.20
CA HIS A 245 -7.91 -12.19 17.08
C HIS A 245 -6.42 -12.03 16.72
N ILE A 246 -6.12 -11.17 15.76
CA ILE A 246 -4.80 -11.10 15.13
C ILE A 246 -4.00 -9.95 15.72
N THR A 247 -2.87 -10.24 16.37
CA THR A 247 -1.94 -9.21 16.85
C THR A 247 -1.06 -8.70 15.71
N PRO A 248 -1.17 -7.43 15.29
CA PRO A 248 -0.37 -6.90 14.18
C PRO A 248 1.13 -6.80 14.52
N ARG A 249 1.99 -6.92 13.51
CA ARG A 249 3.44 -6.70 13.61
C ARG A 249 3.86 -5.43 12.90
N GLN A 250 5.02 -4.88 13.24
CA GLN A 250 5.54 -3.72 12.53
C GLN A 250 6.13 -4.15 11.17
N SER A 251 5.63 -3.55 10.11
CA SER A 251 6.14 -3.70 8.74
C SER A 251 7.58 -3.20 8.64
N THR A 252 8.46 -3.98 8.03
CA THR A 252 9.84 -3.56 7.76
C THR A 252 9.90 -2.43 6.74
N THR A 253 8.95 -2.40 5.80
CA THR A 253 8.85 -1.44 4.68
C THR A 253 8.13 -0.16 5.09
N THR A 254 6.87 -0.27 5.53
CA THR A 254 6.03 0.92 5.79
C THR A 254 6.25 1.50 7.19
N LYS A 255 6.89 0.74 8.10
CA LYS A 255 7.01 1.03 9.53
C LYS A 255 5.67 1.12 10.28
N LEU A 256 4.55 0.87 9.61
CA LEU A 256 3.21 0.78 10.21
C LEU A 256 2.94 -0.64 10.70
N LEU A 257 1.88 -0.81 11.49
CA LEU A 257 1.40 -2.13 11.88
C LEU A 257 0.63 -2.78 10.73
N ASP A 258 0.94 -4.05 10.43
CA ASP A 258 0.25 -4.87 9.45
C ASP A 258 0.00 -6.29 9.98
N ILE A 259 -0.85 -7.03 9.28
CA ILE A 259 -1.10 -8.46 9.54
C ILE A 259 -0.62 -9.36 8.39
N GLY A 260 -0.03 -8.79 7.33
CA GLY A 260 0.47 -9.52 6.16
C GLY A 260 -0.62 -10.04 5.22
N VAL A 261 -1.59 -9.19 4.85
CA VAL A 261 -2.59 -9.49 3.83
C VAL A 261 -2.60 -8.43 2.73
N GLY A 262 -2.97 -8.82 1.52
CA GLY A 262 -3.26 -7.90 0.42
C GLY A 262 -4.66 -8.10 -0.18
N PRO A 263 -5.12 -7.15 -1.00
CA PRO A 263 -6.49 -7.10 -1.51
C PRO A 263 -6.74 -8.18 -2.56
N ALA A 264 -7.99 -8.63 -2.67
CA ALA A 264 -8.42 -9.49 -3.78
C ALA A 264 -8.02 -8.90 -5.14
N LEU A 265 -7.43 -9.73 -6.00
CA LEU A 265 -6.98 -9.33 -7.33
C LEU A 265 -8.01 -9.73 -8.40
N SER A 266 -8.22 -8.85 -9.36
CA SER A 266 -9.03 -9.10 -10.56
C SER A 266 -8.31 -10.05 -11.53
N ALA A 267 -8.95 -10.34 -12.67
CA ALA A 267 -8.30 -11.00 -13.80
C ALA A 267 -7.77 -9.99 -14.85
N ASN A 268 -7.69 -8.70 -14.51
CA ASN A 268 -7.34 -7.62 -15.45
C ASN A 268 -5.88 -7.18 -15.28
N LEU A 269 -5.16 -7.05 -16.40
CA LEU A 269 -3.84 -6.43 -16.40
C LEU A 269 -3.96 -4.92 -16.34
N ALA A 270 -3.03 -4.28 -15.63
CA ALA A 270 -2.98 -2.83 -15.53
C ALA A 270 -2.89 -2.17 -16.91
N GLU A 271 -3.66 -1.10 -17.11
CA GLU A 271 -3.59 -0.29 -18.33
C GLU A 271 -2.35 0.60 -18.34
N ALA A 272 -1.71 0.70 -19.50
CA ALA A 272 -0.60 1.63 -19.70
C ALA A 272 -1.11 3.04 -20.01
N ARG A 273 -0.70 4.01 -19.18
CA ARG A 273 -1.10 5.42 -19.34
C ARG A 273 -0.60 6.09 -20.62
N ASN A 274 0.49 5.59 -21.21
CA ASN A 274 1.06 6.12 -22.43
C ASN A 274 1.85 5.04 -23.20
N ALA A 275 2.22 5.34 -24.44
CA ALA A 275 2.93 4.42 -25.33
C ALA A 275 4.25 3.91 -24.75
N TYR A 276 5.02 4.77 -24.07
CA TYR A 276 6.29 4.40 -23.44
C TYR A 276 6.10 3.40 -22.29
N ARG A 277 5.13 3.63 -21.39
CA ARG A 277 4.81 2.64 -20.34
C ARG A 277 4.22 1.37 -20.92
N ARG A 278 3.53 1.45 -22.06
CA ARG A 278 3.01 0.27 -22.76
C ARG A 278 4.14 -0.60 -23.27
N SER A 279 5.17 -0.04 -23.91
CA SER A 279 6.31 -0.81 -24.40
C SER A 279 7.09 -1.48 -23.27
N ILE A 280 7.32 -0.78 -22.15
CA ILE A 280 7.93 -1.37 -20.95
C ILE A 280 7.05 -2.52 -20.41
N GLY A 281 5.75 -2.30 -20.32
CA GLY A 281 4.80 -3.31 -19.86
C GLY A 281 4.82 -4.57 -20.72
N VAL A 282 4.86 -4.43 -22.04
CA VAL A 282 4.99 -5.56 -22.98
C VAL A 282 6.30 -6.32 -22.76
N GLN A 283 7.43 -5.63 -22.68
CA GLN A 283 8.72 -6.27 -22.44
C GLN A 283 8.74 -7.04 -21.10
N ASN A 284 8.11 -6.48 -20.06
CA ASN A 284 8.03 -7.14 -18.76
C ASN A 284 7.13 -8.39 -18.80
N LEU A 285 6.01 -8.34 -19.54
CA LEU A 285 5.13 -9.50 -19.73
C LEU A 285 5.82 -10.61 -20.54
N GLU A 286 6.54 -10.25 -21.61
CA GLU A 286 7.33 -11.20 -22.41
C GLU A 286 8.39 -11.90 -21.55
N ARG A 287 9.11 -11.16 -20.68
CA ARG A 287 10.11 -11.71 -19.76
C ARG A 287 9.56 -12.75 -18.79
N ILE A 288 8.28 -12.68 -18.43
CA ILE A 288 7.62 -13.66 -17.56
C ILE A 288 6.88 -14.74 -18.35
N GLY A 289 7.15 -14.85 -19.66
CA GLY A 289 6.60 -15.90 -20.52
C GLY A 289 5.19 -15.61 -21.03
N LEU A 290 4.73 -14.34 -21.00
CA LEU A 290 3.42 -13.92 -21.50
C LEU A 290 3.54 -13.21 -22.87
N SER A 291 4.17 -13.88 -23.83
CA SER A 291 4.42 -13.34 -25.17
C SER A 291 3.12 -12.98 -25.90
N GLY A 292 3.08 -11.78 -26.50
CA GLY A 292 1.90 -11.26 -27.21
C GLY A 292 0.78 -10.75 -26.30
N VAL A 293 0.92 -10.85 -24.98
CA VAL A 293 0.01 -10.23 -24.01
C VAL A 293 0.43 -8.78 -23.80
N THR A 294 -0.55 -7.88 -23.77
CA THR A 294 -0.29 -6.44 -23.65
C THR A 294 -1.00 -5.84 -22.43
N PRO A 295 -0.48 -4.75 -21.84
CA PRO A 295 -1.15 -4.02 -20.77
C PRO A 295 -2.60 -3.65 -21.13
N GLY A 296 -3.53 -3.91 -20.21
CA GLY A 296 -4.98 -3.71 -20.38
C GLY A 296 -5.77 -4.92 -20.86
N MET A 297 -5.13 -6.05 -21.19
CA MET A 297 -5.83 -7.31 -21.47
C MET A 297 -6.36 -7.95 -20.18
N SER A 298 -7.37 -8.82 -20.31
CA SER A 298 -7.98 -9.56 -19.19
C SER A 298 -7.80 -11.06 -19.40
N LEU A 299 -7.40 -11.79 -18.36
CA LEU A 299 -7.40 -13.26 -18.38
C LEU A 299 -8.85 -13.75 -18.38
N VAL A 300 -9.25 -14.48 -19.42
CA VAL A 300 -10.64 -14.94 -19.59
C VAL A 300 -10.79 -16.45 -19.46
N GLU A 301 -9.74 -17.22 -19.74
CA GLU A 301 -9.75 -18.68 -19.60
C GLU A 301 -8.40 -19.20 -19.05
N ILE A 302 -8.49 -20.24 -18.22
CA ILE A 302 -7.37 -21.06 -17.76
C ILE A 302 -7.64 -22.50 -18.14
N ASN A 303 -6.71 -23.15 -18.84
CA ASN A 303 -6.82 -24.52 -19.35
C ASN A 303 -8.13 -24.76 -20.15
N GLY A 304 -8.55 -23.75 -20.92
CA GLY A 304 -9.79 -23.79 -21.72
C GLY A 304 -11.08 -23.65 -20.90
N ARG A 305 -11.00 -23.31 -19.61
CA ARG A 305 -12.15 -23.05 -18.74
C ARG A 305 -12.24 -21.58 -18.41
N GLY A 306 -13.43 -21.01 -18.54
CA GLY A 306 -13.73 -19.62 -18.18
C GLY A 306 -15.24 -19.43 -17.98
N PRO A 307 -15.68 -18.21 -17.63
CA PRO A 307 -14.87 -17.01 -17.44
C PRO A 307 -14.05 -17.04 -16.14
N VAL A 308 -12.83 -16.50 -16.18
CA VAL A 308 -12.00 -16.28 -14.98
C VAL A 308 -12.41 -14.96 -14.34
N ALA A 309 -12.78 -14.98 -13.07
CA ALA A 309 -13.25 -13.81 -12.33
C ALA A 309 -12.17 -13.16 -11.47
N SER A 310 -11.22 -13.95 -10.98
CA SER A 310 -10.16 -13.48 -10.07
C SER A 310 -8.77 -13.99 -10.46
N GLY A 311 -7.75 -13.18 -10.19
CA GLY A 311 -6.36 -13.58 -10.30
C GLY A 311 -5.99 -14.77 -9.42
N HIS A 312 -6.72 -15.00 -8.32
CA HIS A 312 -6.49 -16.17 -7.45
C HIS A 312 -6.74 -17.51 -8.17
N GLU A 313 -7.63 -17.54 -9.17
CA GLU A 313 -7.89 -18.74 -9.96
C GLU A 313 -6.64 -19.18 -10.75
N LEU A 314 -5.79 -18.24 -11.16
CA LEU A 314 -4.50 -18.54 -11.78
C LEU A 314 -3.57 -19.26 -10.80
N ASP A 315 -3.43 -18.75 -9.59
CA ASP A 315 -2.58 -19.37 -8.58
C ASP A 315 -3.11 -20.76 -8.19
N ALA A 316 -4.43 -20.91 -8.05
CA ALA A 316 -5.06 -22.19 -7.80
C ALA A 316 -4.80 -23.19 -8.93
N ALA A 317 -4.89 -22.75 -10.20
CA ALA A 317 -4.59 -23.59 -11.35
C ALA A 317 -3.12 -23.98 -11.44
N ILE A 318 -2.20 -23.08 -11.08
CA ILE A 318 -0.76 -23.36 -11.00
C ILE A 318 -0.50 -24.40 -9.91
N ARG A 319 -0.98 -24.18 -8.67
CA ARG A 319 -0.82 -25.14 -7.56
C ARG A 319 -1.40 -26.52 -7.89
N GLY A 320 -2.53 -26.55 -8.58
CA GLY A 320 -3.23 -27.75 -9.02
C GLY A 320 -2.69 -28.40 -10.29
N SER A 321 -1.68 -27.82 -10.95
CA SER A 321 -1.24 -28.26 -12.29
C SER A 321 -0.57 -29.62 -12.31
N ARG A 322 -0.05 -30.07 -11.16
CA ARG A 322 0.79 -31.28 -11.04
C ARG A 322 1.99 -31.25 -12.01
N GLY A 323 2.55 -30.07 -12.22
CA GLY A 323 3.72 -29.85 -13.08
C GLY A 323 3.41 -29.71 -14.56
N ARG A 324 2.14 -29.80 -14.93
CA ARG A 324 1.72 -29.55 -16.31
C ARG A 324 1.72 -28.05 -16.60
N PRO A 325 2.16 -27.62 -17.78
CA PRO A 325 2.02 -26.23 -18.20
C PRO A 325 0.56 -25.78 -18.13
N VAL A 326 0.34 -24.53 -17.72
CA VAL A 326 -0.99 -23.92 -17.59
C VAL A 326 -1.27 -23.08 -18.83
N ALA A 327 -2.29 -23.42 -19.60
CA ALA A 327 -2.71 -22.63 -20.75
C ALA A 327 -3.56 -21.44 -20.29
N LEU A 328 -3.21 -20.25 -20.74
CA LEU A 328 -3.88 -18.98 -20.39
C LEU A 328 -4.40 -18.32 -21.67
N THR A 329 -5.62 -17.81 -21.64
CA THR A 329 -6.16 -17.01 -22.73
C THR A 329 -6.55 -15.64 -22.23
N PHE A 330 -5.94 -14.62 -22.82
CA PHE A 330 -6.22 -13.21 -22.55
C PHE A 330 -7.10 -12.62 -23.65
N ALA A 331 -7.98 -11.71 -23.29
CA ALA A 331 -8.80 -10.94 -24.22
C ALA A 331 -8.48 -9.45 -24.12
N SER A 332 -8.38 -8.77 -25.27
CA SER A 332 -8.35 -7.31 -25.34
C SER A 332 -9.77 -6.74 -25.29
N LYS A 333 -9.89 -5.44 -24.99
CA LYS A 333 -11.19 -4.73 -25.00
C LYS A 333 -11.89 -4.77 -26.36
N ASP A 334 -11.12 -4.86 -27.45
CA ASP A 334 -11.64 -4.91 -28.82
C ASP A 334 -12.01 -6.34 -29.27
N GLY A 335 -11.94 -7.32 -28.36
CA GLY A 335 -12.32 -8.71 -28.61
C GLY A 335 -11.21 -9.62 -29.16
N GLY A 336 -10.00 -9.09 -29.36
CA GLY A 336 -8.83 -9.89 -29.76
C GLY A 336 -8.40 -10.85 -28.65
N ARG A 337 -7.99 -12.07 -28.99
CA ARG A 337 -7.58 -13.10 -28.01
C ARG A 337 -6.13 -13.53 -28.23
N THR A 338 -5.39 -13.64 -27.13
CA THR A 338 -4.01 -14.14 -27.11
C THR A 338 -3.93 -15.32 -26.16
N SER A 339 -3.49 -16.47 -26.65
CA SER A 339 -3.26 -17.66 -25.81
C SER A 339 -1.77 -17.87 -25.59
N VAL A 340 -1.39 -18.15 -24.34
CA VAL A 340 -0.01 -18.42 -23.94
C VAL A 340 0.03 -19.63 -23.03
N THR A 341 1.08 -20.44 -23.13
CA THR A 341 1.29 -21.60 -22.25
C THR A 341 2.37 -21.28 -21.24
N LEU A 342 1.99 -21.26 -19.96
CA LEU A 342 2.87 -20.91 -18.86
C LEU A 342 3.49 -22.19 -18.27
N PRO A 343 4.82 -22.38 -18.36
CA PRO A 343 5.48 -23.54 -17.76
C PRO A 343 5.43 -23.45 -16.23
N THR A 344 5.15 -24.58 -15.58
CA THR A 344 5.20 -24.68 -14.12
C THR A 344 6.49 -25.33 -13.66
N ARG A 345 7.04 -24.85 -12.53
CA ARG A 345 8.24 -25.40 -11.88
C ARG A 345 7.87 -25.97 -10.51
N ALA A 346 8.48 -27.07 -10.13
CA ALA A 346 8.26 -27.68 -8.83
C ALA A 346 8.73 -26.71 -7.73
N GLU A 347 7.88 -26.43 -6.74
CA GLU A 347 8.33 -25.63 -5.62
C GLU A 347 9.25 -26.43 -4.70
N LEU A 348 10.29 -25.74 -4.26
CA LEU A 348 11.15 -26.13 -3.15
C LEU A 348 10.71 -25.40 -1.88
N GLU A 349 11.12 -25.89 -0.72
CA GLU A 349 10.92 -25.17 0.54
C GLU A 349 11.67 -23.84 0.50
N LEU A 350 11.11 -22.81 1.15
CA LEU A 350 11.71 -21.49 1.26
C LEU A 350 11.90 -21.13 2.73
N ASP A 351 13.15 -21.04 3.16
CA ASP A 351 13.54 -20.63 4.51
C ASP A 351 14.47 -19.42 4.47
N LEU A 352 14.83 -18.89 5.63
CA LEU A 352 15.69 -17.72 5.75
C LEU A 352 17.10 -18.14 6.20
N ILE A 353 18.13 -17.46 5.73
CA ILE A 353 19.51 -17.58 6.24
C ILE A 353 19.96 -16.25 6.87
N PRO A 354 20.76 -16.28 7.94
CA PRO A 354 21.32 -15.07 8.54
C PRO A 354 22.40 -14.46 7.64
N ARG A 355 22.52 -13.14 7.70
CA ARG A 355 23.61 -12.36 7.11
C ARG A 355 24.51 -11.78 8.19
N ALA A 356 25.74 -11.44 7.81
CA ALA A 356 26.74 -10.85 8.70
C ALA A 356 26.32 -9.50 9.29
N ASP A 357 25.41 -8.77 8.63
CA ASP A 357 24.85 -7.50 9.09
C ASP A 357 23.62 -7.65 10.00
N GLY A 358 23.28 -8.89 10.41
CA GLY A 358 22.11 -9.20 11.22
C GLY A 358 20.79 -9.26 10.46
N SER A 359 20.78 -8.98 9.15
CA SER A 359 19.60 -9.20 8.30
C SER A 359 19.48 -10.66 7.84
N VAL A 360 18.42 -11.00 7.11
CA VAL A 360 18.18 -12.36 6.60
C VAL A 360 18.02 -12.37 5.07
N SER A 361 18.40 -13.47 4.42
CA SER A 361 18.13 -13.76 3.01
C SER A 361 17.18 -14.95 2.87
N PRO A 362 16.21 -14.92 1.94
CA PRO A 362 15.51 -16.14 1.54
C PRO A 362 16.46 -17.13 0.86
N GLN A 363 16.24 -18.43 1.08
CA GLN A 363 16.97 -19.53 0.50
C GLN A 363 16.03 -20.69 0.21
N ARG A 364 15.98 -21.12 -1.06
CA ARG A 364 15.25 -22.33 -1.45
C ARG A 364 16.06 -23.59 -1.18
N HIS A 365 15.39 -24.67 -0.80
CA HIS A 365 16.01 -25.99 -0.60
C HIS A 365 14.98 -27.13 -0.61
N LEU A 366 15.47 -28.36 -0.71
CA LEU A 366 14.70 -29.59 -0.54
C LEU A 366 15.21 -30.37 0.67
N ALA A 367 14.49 -30.31 1.78
CA ALA A 367 14.89 -30.83 3.08
C ALA A 367 16.30 -30.38 3.51
N GLY A 368 16.77 -29.20 3.08
CA GLY A 368 18.12 -28.69 3.31
C GLY A 368 19.10 -28.88 2.14
N LEU A 369 18.74 -29.67 1.12
CA LEU A 369 19.50 -29.77 -0.14
C LEU A 369 19.27 -28.51 -0.97
N THR A 370 20.32 -27.71 -1.15
CA THR A 370 20.19 -26.38 -1.77
C THR A 370 20.67 -26.40 -3.22
N PRO A 371 19.90 -25.89 -4.19
CA PRO A 371 20.37 -25.79 -5.57
C PRO A 371 21.53 -24.79 -5.71
N VAL A 372 22.30 -24.97 -6.78
CA VAL A 372 23.43 -24.08 -7.11
C VAL A 372 22.92 -22.86 -7.87
N MET A 373 23.57 -21.73 -7.67
CA MET A 373 23.31 -20.48 -8.38
C MET A 373 23.67 -20.59 -9.86
N SER A 374 22.78 -20.10 -10.72
CA SER A 374 22.97 -20.04 -12.17
C SER A 374 22.55 -18.69 -12.73
N VAL A 375 22.86 -18.47 -14.01
CA VAL A 375 22.51 -17.26 -14.76
C VAL A 375 21.22 -17.51 -15.54
N ARG A 376 20.16 -16.76 -15.22
CA ARG A 376 18.92 -16.79 -16.02
C ARG A 376 19.10 -16.05 -17.34
N GLU A 377 19.54 -14.80 -17.22
CA GLU A 377 19.70 -13.86 -18.33
C GLU A 377 20.88 -12.94 -18.00
N ALA A 378 21.91 -12.97 -18.83
CA ALA A 378 23.07 -12.10 -18.75
C ALA A 378 22.76 -10.76 -19.43
N GLN A 379 23.19 -9.66 -18.80
CA GLN A 379 23.06 -8.31 -19.32
C GLN A 379 24.44 -7.64 -19.38
N GLU A 380 24.51 -6.46 -19.98
CA GLU A 380 25.70 -5.63 -19.86
C GLU A 380 25.87 -5.14 -18.40
N PRO A 381 27.05 -5.29 -17.76
CA PRO A 381 28.34 -5.64 -18.34
C PRO A 381 28.73 -7.14 -18.27
N ALA A 382 27.90 -8.03 -17.72
CA ALA A 382 28.21 -9.47 -17.62
C ALA A 382 28.47 -10.13 -18.98
N LEU A 383 27.68 -9.77 -20.00
CA LEU A 383 27.86 -10.27 -21.38
C LEU A 383 29.26 -9.96 -21.95
N LYS A 384 29.73 -8.72 -21.78
CA LYS A 384 31.10 -8.33 -22.21
C LYS A 384 32.21 -9.05 -21.46
N GLN A 385 31.92 -9.52 -20.25
CA GLN A 385 32.86 -10.25 -19.41
C GLN A 385 32.83 -11.76 -19.70
N GLY A 386 32.00 -12.21 -20.64
CA GLY A 386 31.95 -13.59 -21.11
C GLY A 386 30.93 -14.47 -20.39
N ILE A 387 30.10 -13.92 -19.50
CA ILE A 387 29.00 -14.63 -18.84
C ILE A 387 27.81 -14.75 -19.82
N ARG A 388 27.16 -15.92 -19.85
CA ARG A 388 26.05 -16.24 -20.74
C ARG A 388 24.84 -16.79 -19.98
N ASP A 389 23.69 -16.73 -20.62
CA ASP A 389 22.46 -17.37 -20.15
C ASP A 389 22.69 -18.86 -19.94
N GLY A 390 22.22 -19.39 -18.82
CA GLY A 390 22.35 -20.80 -18.44
C GLY A 390 23.68 -21.19 -17.77
N ASP A 391 24.67 -20.29 -17.69
CA ASP A 391 25.93 -20.59 -16.99
C ASP A 391 25.67 -20.92 -15.50
N ILE A 392 26.28 -21.98 -14.97
CA ILE A 392 26.19 -22.39 -13.55
C ILE A 392 27.49 -22.03 -12.85
N PHE A 393 27.44 -21.44 -11.66
CA PHE A 393 28.66 -21.11 -10.91
C PHE A 393 29.23 -22.36 -10.22
N ALA A 394 30.32 -22.91 -10.73
CA ALA A 394 31.10 -23.95 -10.04
C ALA A 394 31.94 -23.36 -8.91
N ARG A 395 32.43 -22.13 -9.08
CA ARG A 395 33.14 -21.38 -8.04
C ARG A 395 32.97 -19.88 -8.26
N LEU A 396 32.85 -19.13 -7.18
CA LEU A 396 32.79 -17.68 -7.18
C LEU A 396 33.59 -17.16 -5.98
N GLY A 397 34.74 -16.53 -6.25
CA GLY A 397 35.72 -16.20 -5.22
C GLY A 397 36.16 -17.45 -4.47
N GLU A 398 35.95 -17.45 -3.16
CA GLU A 398 36.25 -18.55 -2.24
C GLU A 398 35.10 -19.56 -2.08
N VAL A 399 33.95 -19.31 -2.72
CA VAL A 399 32.75 -20.14 -2.54
C VAL A 399 32.62 -21.13 -3.70
N GLU A 400 32.76 -22.43 -3.41
CA GLU A 400 32.47 -23.50 -4.36
C GLU A 400 30.96 -23.78 -4.45
N TYR A 401 30.47 -23.97 -5.67
CA TYR A 401 29.06 -24.23 -6.03
C TYR A 401 28.09 -23.40 -5.18
N PRO A 402 28.19 -22.07 -5.20
CA PRO A 402 27.44 -21.20 -4.30
C PRO A 402 25.93 -21.39 -4.48
N SER A 403 25.18 -21.41 -3.37
CA SER A 403 23.74 -21.10 -3.42
C SER A 403 23.54 -19.64 -3.81
N VAL A 404 22.32 -19.26 -4.24
CA VAL A 404 22.02 -17.84 -4.56
C VAL A 404 22.38 -16.91 -3.41
N ALA A 405 22.00 -17.26 -2.18
CA ALA A 405 22.20 -16.39 -1.05
C ALA A 405 23.69 -16.21 -0.71
N ARG A 406 24.50 -17.29 -0.78
CA ARG A 406 25.96 -17.21 -0.58
C ARG A 406 26.68 -16.55 -1.74
N GLY A 407 26.31 -16.85 -2.97
CA GLY A 407 26.90 -16.26 -4.18
C GLY A 407 26.67 -14.75 -4.22
N MET A 408 25.45 -14.29 -3.95
CA MET A 408 25.16 -12.85 -3.88
C MET A 408 25.89 -12.15 -2.73
N GLN A 409 26.11 -12.83 -1.60
CA GLN A 409 26.92 -12.29 -0.50
C GLN A 409 28.38 -12.14 -0.94
N GLU A 410 28.93 -13.12 -1.64
CA GLU A 410 30.30 -13.10 -2.11
C GLU A 410 30.55 -12.02 -3.19
N ILE A 411 29.60 -11.83 -4.11
CA ILE A 411 29.64 -10.72 -5.08
C ILE A 411 29.65 -9.38 -4.34
N LYS A 412 28.80 -9.20 -3.33
CA LYS A 412 28.75 -7.95 -2.55
C LYS A 412 30.03 -7.67 -1.79
N ARG A 413 30.71 -8.70 -1.27
CA ARG A 413 32.02 -8.54 -0.59
C ARG A 413 33.09 -7.98 -1.52
N HIS A 414 32.99 -8.22 -2.81
CA HIS A 414 33.93 -7.76 -3.83
C HIS A 414 33.48 -6.48 -4.55
N ALA A 415 32.54 -5.71 -3.97
CA ALA A 415 32.04 -4.48 -4.61
C ALA A 415 33.17 -3.49 -4.94
N GLY A 416 33.24 -3.08 -6.21
CA GLY A 416 34.27 -2.17 -6.72
C GLY A 416 35.60 -2.84 -7.08
N GLY A 417 35.70 -4.17 -6.97
CA GLY A 417 36.88 -4.95 -7.33
C GLY A 417 36.60 -6.00 -8.42
N THR A 418 37.48 -7.00 -8.48
CA THR A 418 37.33 -8.18 -9.34
C THR A 418 37.13 -9.44 -8.49
N ILE A 419 36.41 -10.40 -9.04
CA ILE A 419 36.16 -11.71 -8.43
C ILE A 419 36.43 -12.81 -9.46
N ALA A 420 37.24 -13.80 -9.09
CA ALA A 420 37.48 -14.99 -9.91
C ALA A 420 36.22 -15.87 -9.93
N ALA A 421 35.76 -16.26 -11.11
CA ALA A 421 34.59 -17.13 -11.29
C ALA A 421 34.96 -18.33 -12.18
N VAL A 422 34.45 -19.51 -11.83
CA VAL A 422 34.49 -20.71 -12.67
C VAL A 422 33.04 -21.08 -12.97
N LEU A 423 32.70 -21.10 -14.25
CA LEU A 423 31.36 -21.38 -14.76
C LEU A 423 31.33 -22.74 -15.43
N LEU A 424 30.26 -23.51 -15.21
CA LEU A 424 29.90 -24.65 -16.05
C LEU A 424 28.99 -24.12 -17.16
N ARG A 425 29.44 -24.28 -18.40
CA ARG A 425 28.69 -23.92 -19.60
C ARG A 425 28.26 -25.17 -20.34
N GLN A 426 26.99 -25.21 -20.73
CA GLN A 426 26.48 -26.33 -21.51
C GLN A 426 26.95 -26.22 -22.96
N GLU A 427 27.62 -27.26 -23.46
CA GLU A 427 28.10 -27.39 -24.84
C GLU A 427 27.69 -28.75 -25.40
N GLY A 428 26.66 -28.77 -26.25
CA GLY A 428 26.05 -30.01 -26.72
C GLY A 428 25.47 -30.81 -25.55
N ASP A 429 25.85 -32.09 -25.45
CA ASP A 429 25.45 -33.00 -24.36
C ASP A 429 26.35 -32.92 -23.12
N GLY A 430 27.37 -32.04 -23.14
CA GLY A 430 28.39 -31.92 -22.09
C GLY A 430 28.43 -30.57 -21.39
N TRP A 431 29.30 -30.48 -20.39
CA TRP A 431 29.61 -29.24 -19.67
C TRP A 431 31.09 -28.90 -19.85
N SER A 432 31.40 -27.66 -20.21
CA SER A 432 32.75 -27.10 -20.25
C SER A 432 32.96 -26.13 -19.07
N GLU A 433 34.17 -26.10 -18.54
CA GLU A 433 34.56 -25.13 -17.50
C GLU A 433 35.11 -23.86 -18.14
N VAL A 434 34.58 -22.71 -17.75
CA VAL A 434 35.01 -21.39 -18.21
C VAL A 434 35.47 -20.59 -16.99
N SER A 435 36.77 -20.26 -16.94
CA SER A 435 37.33 -19.41 -15.88
C SER A 435 37.37 -17.95 -16.34
N LEU A 436 36.83 -17.05 -15.52
CA LEU A 436 36.72 -15.62 -15.79
C LEU A 436 37.15 -14.79 -14.57
N ASP A 437 37.79 -13.66 -14.80
CA ASP A 437 37.94 -12.60 -13.79
C ASP A 437 36.87 -11.55 -14.03
N VAL A 438 35.89 -11.50 -13.12
CA VAL A 438 34.68 -10.71 -13.28
C VAL A 438 34.80 -9.43 -12.46
N SER A 439 34.65 -8.28 -13.10
CA SER A 439 34.54 -6.98 -12.44
C SER A 439 33.18 -6.81 -11.79
N VAL A 440 33.17 -6.38 -10.53
CA VAL A 440 31.98 -6.11 -9.74
C VAL A 440 31.80 -4.60 -9.59
N SER A 441 30.61 -4.10 -9.88
CA SER A 441 30.29 -2.68 -9.71
C SER A 441 30.44 -2.23 -8.25
N GLY A 442 30.58 -0.92 -8.01
CA GLY A 442 30.58 -0.36 -6.65
C GLY A 442 29.29 -0.61 -5.85
N LYS A 443 28.21 -1.07 -6.51
CA LYS A 443 26.95 -1.48 -5.86
C LYS A 443 26.90 -2.98 -5.57
N GLY A 444 27.96 -3.75 -5.86
CA GLY A 444 27.99 -5.19 -5.66
C GLY A 444 27.16 -5.95 -6.72
N THR A 445 27.26 -5.55 -7.99
CA THR A 445 26.54 -6.19 -9.10
C THR A 445 27.45 -6.52 -10.28
N ILE A 446 27.18 -7.62 -10.98
CA ILE A 446 27.90 -8.06 -12.17
C ILE A 446 27.09 -7.79 -13.46
N GLY A 447 25.75 -7.81 -13.38
CA GLY A 447 24.86 -7.51 -14.50
C GLY A 447 24.16 -8.75 -15.08
N PHE A 448 23.53 -9.56 -14.25
CA PHE A 448 22.72 -10.69 -14.70
C PHE A 448 21.54 -10.93 -13.76
N PHE A 449 20.51 -11.60 -14.26
CA PHE A 449 19.42 -12.12 -13.45
C PHE A 449 19.74 -13.53 -12.96
N VAL A 450 19.54 -13.75 -11.67
CA VAL A 450 19.87 -15.02 -11.01
C VAL A 450 18.78 -16.07 -11.27
N ASP A 451 19.19 -17.31 -11.53
CA ASP A 451 18.35 -18.50 -11.38
C ASP A 451 19.02 -19.53 -10.45
N GLU A 452 18.36 -20.66 -10.28
CA GLU A 452 18.89 -21.83 -9.60
C GLU A 452 18.93 -23.04 -10.54
N THR A 453 19.69 -24.06 -10.17
CA THR A 453 19.82 -25.30 -10.95
C THR A 453 18.65 -26.25 -10.80
N ASP A 454 17.69 -25.99 -9.92
CA ASP A 454 16.65 -26.93 -9.51
C ASP A 454 15.83 -27.53 -10.67
N ALA A 455 15.57 -26.72 -11.70
CA ALA A 455 14.84 -27.13 -12.90
C ALA A 455 15.72 -27.73 -14.02
N THR A 456 17.05 -27.58 -13.95
CA THR A 456 17.97 -27.97 -15.03
C THR A 456 18.89 -29.13 -14.66
N THR A 457 19.23 -29.28 -13.38
CA THR A 457 20.11 -30.35 -12.88
C THR A 457 19.91 -30.58 -11.38
N SER A 458 20.31 -31.74 -10.88
CA SER A 458 20.26 -32.09 -9.45
C SER A 458 21.57 -31.74 -8.71
N LEU A 459 22.34 -30.78 -9.23
CA LEU A 459 23.51 -30.23 -8.54
C LEU A 459 23.09 -29.50 -7.27
N VAL A 460 23.79 -29.77 -6.17
CA VAL A 460 23.53 -29.14 -4.88
C VAL A 460 24.76 -28.43 -4.31
N SER A 461 24.50 -27.32 -3.62
CA SER A 461 25.45 -26.55 -2.83
C SER A 461 25.65 -27.17 -1.44
N LEU A 462 26.52 -26.56 -0.65
CA LEU A 462 26.60 -26.85 0.78
C LEU A 462 25.26 -26.53 1.46
N PRO A 463 24.80 -27.38 2.39
CA PRO A 463 23.61 -27.07 3.17
C PRO A 463 23.81 -25.76 3.96
N PRO A 464 22.86 -24.83 3.88
CA PRO A 464 22.95 -23.54 4.56
C PRO A 464 22.68 -23.66 6.06
N ASP A 465 23.25 -22.74 6.84
CA ASP A 465 22.86 -22.51 8.24
C ASP A 465 21.53 -21.75 8.27
N LEU A 466 20.43 -22.47 8.12
CA LEU A 466 19.08 -21.91 8.03
C LEU A 466 18.61 -21.38 9.39
N LEU A 467 18.00 -20.21 9.38
CA LEU A 467 17.10 -19.72 10.41
C LEU A 467 15.69 -20.16 10.03
N THR A 468 15.20 -21.18 10.72
CA THR A 468 13.80 -21.58 10.61
C THR A 468 12.96 -20.75 11.58
N PRO A 469 11.88 -20.11 11.12
CA PRO A 469 10.88 -19.53 12.02
C PRO A 469 10.41 -20.60 13.02
N ALA A 470 9.91 -20.18 14.19
CA ALA A 470 9.30 -21.13 15.11
C ALA A 470 8.06 -21.74 14.43
N VAL A 471 8.19 -22.96 13.94
CA VAL A 471 7.08 -23.69 13.29
C VAL A 471 6.31 -24.41 14.38
N MET A 472 4.98 -24.39 14.28
CA MET A 472 4.13 -25.28 15.07
C MET A 472 4.48 -26.72 14.67
N THR A 473 5.24 -27.40 15.53
CA THR A 473 5.58 -28.81 15.33
C THR A 473 4.32 -29.65 15.50
N ALA A 474 4.34 -30.89 15.02
CA ALA A 474 3.21 -31.82 15.14
C ALA A 474 2.71 -32.03 16.59
N ASN A 475 3.52 -31.70 17.60
CA ASN A 475 3.16 -31.76 19.03
C ASN A 475 2.55 -30.45 19.60
N GLY A 476 2.31 -29.45 18.74
CA GLY A 476 1.72 -28.15 19.13
C GLY A 476 2.69 -27.17 19.80
N ARG A 477 3.99 -27.48 19.86
CA ARG A 477 5.02 -26.54 20.35
C ARG A 477 5.71 -25.85 19.20
N ALA A 478 5.94 -24.54 19.36
CA ALA A 478 6.77 -23.77 18.46
C ALA A 478 8.24 -24.00 18.81
N GLY A 479 9.07 -24.38 17.82
CA GLY A 479 10.49 -24.65 18.04
C GLY A 479 11.33 -24.46 16.76
N PRO A 480 12.66 -24.35 16.88
CA PRO A 480 13.56 -24.30 15.73
C PRO A 480 13.50 -25.64 14.99
N PHE A 481 13.25 -25.57 13.68
CA PHE A 481 13.24 -26.73 12.79
C PHE A 481 14.61 -26.92 12.14
N ARG A 482 15.10 -28.16 12.04
CA ARG A 482 16.32 -28.49 11.31
C ARG A 482 15.97 -29.47 10.19
N PRO A 483 16.09 -29.08 8.90
CA PRO A 483 15.75 -29.97 7.81
C PRO A 483 16.59 -31.24 7.79
N ALA A 484 16.01 -32.35 7.35
CA ALA A 484 16.65 -33.67 7.42
C ALA A 484 18.05 -33.72 6.77
N ALA A 485 18.27 -33.02 5.64
CA ALA A 485 19.53 -33.04 4.91
C ALA A 485 20.57 -32.05 5.46
N ALA A 486 20.25 -31.24 6.46
CA ALA A 486 21.22 -30.34 7.10
C ALA A 486 22.33 -31.06 7.87
N GLY A 487 22.22 -32.38 8.07
CA GLY A 487 23.27 -33.24 8.64
C GLY A 487 23.95 -34.15 7.62
N VAL A 488 23.56 -34.09 6.34
CA VAL A 488 24.12 -34.95 5.30
C VAL A 488 25.50 -34.44 4.89
N VAL A 489 26.51 -35.31 5.05
CA VAL A 489 27.87 -35.01 4.62
C VAL A 489 27.98 -35.28 3.12
N MET A 490 27.95 -34.22 2.32
CA MET A 490 28.17 -34.27 0.88
C MET A 490 29.13 -33.17 0.42
N ARG A 491 29.84 -33.41 -0.69
CA ARG A 491 30.71 -32.39 -1.28
C ARG A 491 29.84 -31.40 -2.07
N PRO A 492 30.08 -30.07 -1.97
CA PRO A 492 29.41 -29.11 -2.86
C PRO A 492 29.64 -29.46 -4.33
N GLY A 493 28.61 -29.32 -5.15
CA GLY A 493 28.62 -29.73 -6.56
C GLY A 493 28.37 -31.22 -6.79
N SER A 494 28.04 -31.99 -5.74
CA SER A 494 27.48 -33.33 -5.92
C SER A 494 26.16 -33.28 -6.68
N ARG A 495 25.91 -34.29 -7.51
CA ARG A 495 24.67 -34.47 -8.29
C ARG A 495 23.87 -35.63 -7.73
N ILE A 496 22.57 -35.45 -7.50
CA ILE A 496 21.68 -36.53 -7.05
C ILE A 496 21.14 -37.25 -8.27
N VAL A 497 21.55 -38.50 -8.51
CA VAL A 497 21.19 -39.24 -9.73
C VAL A 497 20.02 -40.20 -9.53
N ALA A 498 19.70 -40.55 -8.28
CA ALA A 498 18.52 -41.35 -7.96
C ALA A 498 18.02 -41.16 -6.52
N VAL A 499 16.73 -41.45 -6.30
CA VAL A 499 16.08 -41.52 -4.98
C VAL A 499 15.40 -42.89 -4.82
N ASN A 500 15.80 -43.68 -3.82
CA ASN A 500 15.34 -45.07 -3.63
C ASN A 500 15.40 -45.90 -4.94
N ALA A 501 16.53 -45.81 -5.64
CA ALA A 501 16.79 -46.43 -6.95
C ALA A 501 15.96 -45.90 -8.14
N ASN A 502 15.08 -44.92 -7.94
CA ASN A 502 14.40 -44.24 -9.05
C ASN A 502 15.29 -43.12 -9.59
N PRO A 503 15.66 -43.12 -10.88
CA PRO A 503 16.51 -42.08 -11.46
C PRO A 503 15.90 -40.69 -11.35
N ALA A 504 16.76 -39.68 -11.18
CA ALA A 504 16.38 -38.27 -11.20
C ALA A 504 17.50 -37.45 -11.86
N GLY A 505 17.14 -36.61 -12.83
CA GLY A 505 18.05 -35.70 -13.53
C GLY A 505 18.05 -34.28 -12.98
N THR A 506 16.97 -33.86 -12.31
CA THR A 506 16.78 -32.51 -11.78
C THR A 506 16.41 -32.53 -10.30
N LEU A 507 16.66 -31.42 -9.58
CA LEU A 507 16.24 -31.34 -8.18
C LEU A 507 14.70 -31.33 -8.05
N GLY A 508 13.97 -30.87 -9.06
CA GLY A 508 12.52 -31.00 -9.16
C GLY A 508 12.05 -32.46 -9.18
N GLU A 509 12.70 -33.32 -9.95
CA GLU A 509 12.41 -34.77 -9.96
C GLU A 509 12.76 -35.44 -8.62
N VAL A 510 13.90 -35.07 -8.02
CA VAL A 510 14.28 -35.51 -6.67
C VAL A 510 13.19 -35.11 -5.67
N ARG A 511 12.70 -33.86 -5.74
CA ARG A 511 11.61 -33.35 -4.92
C ARG A 511 10.36 -34.19 -5.07
N ASP A 512 9.97 -34.55 -6.30
CA ASP A 512 8.76 -35.34 -6.54
C ASP A 512 8.86 -36.75 -5.96
N LEU A 513 10.02 -37.39 -6.09
CA LEU A 513 10.30 -38.71 -5.51
C LEU A 513 10.27 -38.67 -3.97
N ILE A 514 10.95 -37.68 -3.36
CA ILE A 514 10.95 -37.52 -1.89
C ILE A 514 9.55 -37.17 -1.37
N ARG A 515 8.82 -36.30 -2.07
CA ARG A 515 7.44 -35.95 -1.71
C ARG A 515 6.52 -37.17 -1.79
N THR A 516 6.69 -38.06 -2.76
CA THR A 516 5.91 -39.30 -2.86
C THR A 516 6.13 -40.20 -1.64
N ILE A 517 7.38 -40.29 -1.17
CA ILE A 517 7.73 -41.01 0.07
C ILE A 517 7.07 -40.34 1.28
N ALA A 518 7.11 -39.01 1.38
CA ALA A 518 6.49 -38.26 2.45
C ALA A 518 4.96 -38.40 2.49
N VAL A 519 4.29 -38.34 1.33
CA VAL A 519 2.83 -38.57 1.20
C VAL A 519 2.47 -39.97 1.66
N SER A 520 3.23 -40.99 1.26
CA SER A 520 3.03 -42.37 1.71
C SER A 520 3.20 -42.51 3.22
N ALA A 521 4.28 -41.94 3.77
CA ALA A 521 4.52 -41.93 5.21
C ALA A 521 3.40 -41.25 6.00
N LEU A 522 2.89 -40.11 5.51
CA LEU A 522 1.77 -39.41 6.13
C LEU A 522 0.48 -40.23 6.09
N ALA A 523 0.16 -40.86 4.94
CA ALA A 523 -1.02 -41.69 4.79
C ALA A 523 -1.01 -42.91 5.73
N GLU A 524 0.18 -43.45 5.99
CA GLU A 524 0.40 -44.56 6.92
C GLU A 524 0.62 -44.11 8.36
N SER A 525 0.47 -42.82 8.67
CA SER A 525 0.70 -42.24 10.01
C SER A 525 2.09 -42.54 10.58
N ARG A 526 3.11 -42.65 9.72
CA ARG A 526 4.50 -42.85 10.12
C ARG A 526 5.11 -41.52 10.57
N GLU A 527 5.80 -41.54 11.71
CA GLU A 527 6.51 -40.36 12.23
C GLU A 527 7.79 -40.04 11.46
N THR A 528 8.39 -41.04 10.80
CA THR A 528 9.63 -40.90 10.02
C THR A 528 9.58 -41.73 8.74
N ALA A 529 10.37 -41.33 7.74
CA ALA A 529 10.60 -42.11 6.53
C ALA A 529 12.07 -42.08 6.11
N ARG A 530 12.58 -43.20 5.58
CA ARG A 530 13.94 -43.27 5.04
C ARG A 530 13.93 -42.99 3.55
N VAL A 531 14.90 -42.20 3.12
CA VAL A 531 15.15 -41.81 1.74
C VAL A 531 16.61 -42.10 1.44
N ARG A 532 16.88 -42.93 0.44
CA ARG A 532 18.24 -43.19 -0.05
C ARG A 532 18.51 -42.33 -1.26
N LEU A 533 19.51 -41.45 -1.16
CA LEU A 533 19.99 -40.62 -2.25
C LEU A 533 21.23 -41.29 -2.86
N THR A 534 21.18 -41.60 -4.14
CA THR A 534 22.38 -41.99 -4.88
C THR A 534 23.01 -40.73 -5.46
N ILE A 535 24.21 -40.40 -4.99
CA ILE A 535 24.93 -39.19 -5.34
C ILE A 535 26.16 -39.49 -6.20
N GLU A 536 26.42 -38.60 -7.14
CA GLU A 536 27.64 -38.56 -7.93
C GLU A 536 28.48 -37.37 -7.43
N PRO A 537 29.76 -37.56 -7.04
CA PRO A 537 30.60 -36.47 -6.54
C PRO A 537 30.88 -35.40 -7.63
N PRO A 538 31.24 -34.15 -7.25
CA PRO A 538 31.59 -33.09 -8.20
C PRO A 538 32.79 -33.47 -9.09
N ARG A 539 32.92 -32.81 -10.25
CA ARG A 539 34.04 -33.11 -11.17
C ARG A 539 35.23 -32.30 -10.67
N LEU A 540 36.36 -32.97 -10.45
CA LEU A 540 37.61 -32.27 -10.15
C LEU A 540 38.10 -31.64 -11.46
N ALA A 541 38.56 -30.39 -11.39
CA ALA A 541 39.08 -29.67 -12.54
C ALA A 541 40.17 -30.51 -13.25
N GLY A 542 40.00 -30.72 -14.56
CA GLY A 542 40.92 -31.50 -15.40
C GLY A 542 40.73 -33.04 -15.39
N ALA A 543 39.71 -33.57 -14.70
CA ALA A 543 39.43 -35.01 -14.70
C ALA A 543 38.83 -35.52 -16.04
N PRO A 544 39.18 -36.73 -16.52
CA PRO A 544 38.60 -37.34 -17.72
C PRO A 544 37.07 -37.44 -17.68
N ASN A 545 36.44 -37.46 -18.86
CA ASN A 545 34.98 -37.57 -19.01
C ASN A 545 34.48 -39.02 -18.83
N GLU A 546 34.84 -39.66 -17.72
CA GLU A 546 34.46 -41.03 -17.39
C GLU A 546 33.32 -41.08 -16.36
N PRO A 547 32.47 -42.13 -16.39
CA PRO A 547 31.44 -42.34 -15.37
C PRO A 547 32.07 -42.47 -13.98
N ARG A 548 31.62 -41.66 -13.02
CA ARG A 548 32.14 -41.68 -11.66
C ARG A 548 31.40 -42.69 -10.79
N PRO A 549 32.08 -43.31 -9.81
CA PRO A 549 31.40 -44.16 -8.85
C PRO A 549 30.37 -43.33 -8.08
N THR A 550 29.15 -43.82 -8.05
CA THR A 550 28.09 -43.25 -7.22
C THR A 550 28.24 -43.73 -5.79
N GLN A 551 27.75 -42.93 -4.85
CA GLN A 551 27.70 -43.24 -3.43
C GLN A 551 26.25 -43.13 -2.95
N ASP A 552 25.81 -44.06 -2.12
CA ASP A 552 24.50 -43.96 -1.47
C ASP A 552 24.61 -43.22 -0.13
N VAL A 553 23.65 -42.33 0.10
CA VAL A 553 23.49 -41.54 1.32
C VAL A 553 22.07 -41.71 1.83
N ASP A 554 21.93 -42.24 3.04
CA ASP A 554 20.63 -42.39 3.68
C ASP A 554 20.24 -41.11 4.44
N LEU A 555 19.02 -40.66 4.21
CA LEU A 555 18.35 -39.51 4.82
C LEU A 555 17.13 -40.02 5.59
N THR A 556 16.93 -39.54 6.81
CA THR A 556 15.69 -39.82 7.57
C THR A 556 14.89 -38.52 7.68
N ILE A 557 13.75 -38.45 7.00
CA ILE A 557 12.84 -37.31 7.10
C ILE A 557 11.91 -37.51 8.29
N GLY A 558 11.80 -36.48 9.14
CA GLY A 558 10.95 -36.48 10.33
C GLY A 558 9.52 -36.02 10.04
N THR A 559 8.69 -35.98 11.07
CA THR A 559 7.28 -35.60 10.95
C THR A 559 7.11 -34.19 10.39
N ASP A 560 7.91 -33.23 10.87
CA ASP A 560 7.87 -31.85 10.38
C ASP A 560 8.33 -31.75 8.91
N ASP A 561 9.40 -32.45 8.51
CA ASP A 561 9.80 -32.56 7.09
C ASP A 561 8.66 -33.14 6.24
N ILE A 562 8.01 -34.21 6.71
CA ILE A 562 6.90 -34.86 6.01
C ILE A 562 5.77 -33.85 5.73
N PHE A 563 5.34 -33.10 6.75
CA PHE A 563 4.29 -32.09 6.56
C PHE A 563 4.70 -31.00 5.57
N ARG A 564 5.92 -30.47 5.67
CA ARG A 564 6.43 -29.44 4.75
C ARG A 564 6.53 -29.97 3.32
N LEU A 565 7.12 -31.15 3.11
CA LEU A 565 7.27 -31.77 1.80
C LEU A 565 5.91 -32.05 1.13
N VAL A 566 4.93 -32.52 1.89
CA VAL A 566 3.57 -32.78 1.38
C VAL A 566 2.90 -31.48 0.94
N SER A 567 3.16 -30.36 1.65
CA SER A 567 2.59 -29.05 1.37
C SER A 567 3.16 -28.36 0.12
N LEU A 568 4.33 -28.79 -0.37
CA LEU A 568 4.96 -28.19 -1.55
C LEU A 568 4.03 -28.30 -2.77
N THR A 569 3.96 -27.21 -3.55
CA THR A 569 3.12 -27.13 -4.75
C THR A 569 3.96 -26.89 -6.00
N TRP A 570 3.40 -26.13 -6.95
CA TRP A 570 4.02 -25.74 -8.20
C TRP A 570 3.96 -24.23 -8.30
N SER A 571 4.95 -23.64 -8.95
CA SER A 571 5.07 -22.21 -9.20
C SER A 571 5.19 -21.95 -10.69
N ALA A 572 5.06 -20.69 -11.11
CA ALA A 572 5.26 -20.29 -12.49
C ALA A 572 5.88 -18.88 -12.56
N SER A 573 6.34 -18.47 -13.74
CA SER A 573 6.93 -17.15 -13.96
C SER A 573 5.92 -16.00 -13.84
N ALA A 574 4.63 -16.30 -13.93
CA ALA A 574 3.53 -15.37 -13.70
C ALA A 574 2.54 -15.97 -12.69
N GLY A 575 1.89 -15.12 -11.91
CA GLY A 575 0.86 -15.49 -10.93
C GLY A 575 -0.12 -14.34 -10.74
N SER A 576 -0.97 -14.41 -9.72
CA SER A 576 -2.02 -13.42 -9.47
C SER A 576 -1.50 -11.97 -9.35
N TRP A 577 -0.28 -11.80 -8.85
CA TRP A 577 0.40 -10.51 -8.66
C TRP A 577 0.54 -9.63 -9.93
N ILE A 578 0.32 -10.19 -11.13
CA ILE A 578 0.33 -9.41 -12.39
C ILE A 578 -0.96 -8.60 -12.60
N PHE A 579 -2.02 -8.92 -11.87
CA PHE A 579 -3.34 -8.33 -12.06
C PHE A 579 -3.57 -7.13 -11.15
N THR A 580 -4.51 -6.27 -11.54
CA THR A 580 -4.95 -5.14 -10.71
C THR A 580 -5.85 -5.61 -9.57
N PRO A 581 -5.89 -4.87 -8.44
CA PRO A 581 -6.90 -5.08 -7.41
C PRO A 581 -8.31 -5.16 -7.99
N GLN A 582 -9.14 -6.02 -7.41
CA GLN A 582 -10.54 -6.10 -7.73
C GLN A 582 -11.24 -4.83 -7.23
N GLU A 583 -12.06 -4.22 -8.09
CA GLU A 583 -12.89 -3.09 -7.71
C GLU A 583 -14.34 -3.53 -7.57
N THR A 584 -15.01 -3.02 -6.54
CA THR A 584 -16.47 -3.07 -6.37
C THR A 584 -17.00 -1.64 -6.26
N THR A 585 -18.29 -1.46 -6.58
CA THR A 585 -18.94 -0.17 -6.41
C THR A 585 -19.66 -0.14 -5.07
N LEU A 586 -19.12 0.61 -4.11
CA LEU A 586 -19.79 0.91 -2.85
C LEU A 586 -20.86 1.97 -3.10
N ARG A 587 -22.12 1.53 -3.19
CA ARG A 587 -23.28 2.36 -3.46
C ARG A 587 -24.38 2.07 -2.44
N ALA A 588 -25.09 3.11 -2.03
CA ALA A 588 -26.25 2.96 -1.17
C ALA A 588 -27.43 2.33 -1.93
N ASP A 589 -28.19 1.46 -1.27
CA ASP A 589 -29.41 0.87 -1.83
C ASP A 589 -30.51 1.90 -2.15
N GLY A 590 -30.45 3.08 -1.51
CA GLY A 590 -31.37 4.18 -1.75
C GLY A 590 -30.97 5.48 -1.04
N PRO A 591 -31.75 6.57 -1.19
CA PRO A 591 -31.40 7.87 -0.63
C PRO A 591 -31.27 7.89 0.90
N LEU A 592 -32.12 7.16 1.62
CA LEU A 592 -32.09 7.09 3.09
C LEU A 592 -30.85 6.35 3.60
N SER A 593 -30.48 5.23 2.97
CA SER A 593 -29.25 4.51 3.32
C SER A 593 -28.01 5.33 2.92
N ALA A 594 -28.07 6.13 1.85
CA ALA A 594 -27.01 7.06 1.50
C ALA A 594 -26.78 8.13 2.58
N VAL A 595 -27.85 8.66 3.17
CA VAL A 595 -27.77 9.58 4.32
C VAL A 595 -27.07 8.91 5.50
N GLY A 596 -27.45 7.67 5.84
CA GLY A 596 -26.80 6.88 6.88
C GLY A 596 -25.30 6.68 6.63
N LEU A 597 -24.93 6.23 5.42
CA LEU A 597 -23.54 6.03 5.01
C LEU A 597 -22.74 7.33 5.02
N GLY A 598 -23.32 8.43 4.49
CA GLY A 598 -22.66 9.73 4.45
C GLY A 598 -22.35 10.28 5.84
N ILE A 599 -23.32 10.23 6.77
CA ILE A 599 -23.13 10.65 8.16
C ILE A 599 -22.11 9.76 8.88
N ALA A 600 -22.22 8.45 8.71
CA ALA A 600 -21.29 7.49 9.32
C ALA A 600 -19.86 7.74 8.85
N GLU A 601 -19.67 8.00 7.55
CA GLU A 601 -18.37 8.29 6.96
C GLU A 601 -17.81 9.64 7.43
N THR A 602 -18.64 10.70 7.49
CA THR A 602 -18.25 11.99 8.09
C THR A 602 -17.75 11.80 9.52
N HIS A 603 -18.50 11.08 10.35
CA HIS A 603 -18.12 10.82 11.73
C HIS A 603 -16.84 9.99 11.83
N ARG A 604 -16.68 8.96 10.98
CA ARG A 604 -15.49 8.12 10.92
C ARG A 604 -14.25 8.94 10.59
N VAL A 605 -14.30 9.75 9.52
CA VAL A 605 -13.19 10.64 9.13
C VAL A 605 -12.88 11.62 10.25
N MET A 606 -13.90 12.25 10.83
CA MET A 606 -13.74 13.22 11.92
C MET A 606 -13.00 12.61 13.13
N MET A 607 -13.45 11.46 13.62
CA MET A 607 -12.82 10.78 14.76
C MET A 607 -11.40 10.30 14.43
N THR A 608 -11.20 9.76 13.23
CA THR A 608 -9.87 9.32 12.78
C THR A 608 -8.88 10.48 12.76
N THR A 609 -9.31 11.66 12.30
CA THR A 609 -8.48 12.87 12.27
C THR A 609 -8.13 13.34 13.68
N TYR A 610 -9.08 13.35 14.63
CA TYR A 610 -8.78 13.65 16.03
C TYR A 610 -7.78 12.67 16.67
N VAL A 611 -7.97 11.37 16.47
CA VAL A 611 -7.04 10.34 16.98
C VAL A 611 -5.66 10.50 16.36
N THR A 612 -5.59 10.84 15.07
CA THR A 612 -4.32 11.07 14.37
C THR A 612 -3.57 12.26 14.96
N PHE A 613 -4.26 13.37 15.23
CA PHE A 613 -3.64 14.51 15.92
C PHE A 613 -3.22 14.19 17.36
N ALA A 614 -4.06 13.49 18.13
CA ALA A 614 -3.69 13.06 19.48
C ALA A 614 -2.40 12.23 19.49
N ARG A 615 -2.29 11.28 18.56
CA ARG A 615 -1.09 10.44 18.40
C ARG A 615 0.15 11.19 17.90
N LEU A 616 -0.04 12.23 17.10
CA LEU A 616 1.03 13.15 16.71
C LEU A 616 1.60 13.86 17.94
N PHE A 617 0.75 14.31 18.87
CA PHE A 617 1.18 14.88 20.15
C PHE A 617 1.84 13.85 21.07
N GLU A 618 1.38 12.59 21.05
CA GLU A 618 1.98 11.48 21.80
C GLU A 618 3.31 10.97 21.19
N GLY A 619 3.69 11.43 20.00
CA GLY A 619 4.94 11.04 19.32
C GLY A 619 4.90 9.65 18.65
N THR A 620 3.72 9.02 18.54
CA THR A 620 3.57 7.71 17.90
C THR A 620 3.40 7.79 16.38
N VAL A 621 3.05 8.97 15.86
CA VAL A 621 3.00 9.29 14.43
C VAL A 621 4.03 10.37 14.12
N LYS A 622 4.87 10.17 13.11
CA LYS A 622 5.87 11.16 12.68
C LYS A 622 5.26 12.26 11.80
N VAL A 623 5.77 13.48 11.92
CA VAL A 623 5.38 14.66 11.11
C VAL A 623 5.61 14.45 9.62
N GLU A 624 6.54 13.56 9.25
CA GLU A 624 6.85 13.15 7.87
C GLU A 624 5.65 12.53 7.12
N HIS A 625 4.63 12.06 7.85
CA HIS A 625 3.42 11.48 7.27
C HIS A 625 2.30 12.50 7.02
N LEU A 626 2.47 13.76 7.46
CA LEU A 626 1.53 14.83 7.13
C LEU A 626 1.78 15.33 5.71
N LYS A 627 0.71 15.67 5.00
CA LYS A 627 0.75 16.25 3.66
C LYS A 627 0.37 17.72 3.72
N GLY A 628 1.18 18.55 3.06
CA GLY A 628 1.00 19.98 2.96
C GLY A 628 0.28 20.35 1.66
N PRO A 629 0.20 21.63 1.31
CA PRO A 629 -0.55 22.07 0.12
C PRO A 629 -0.05 21.44 -1.17
N VAL A 630 1.27 21.27 -1.31
CA VAL A 630 1.88 20.67 -2.51
C VAL A 630 1.55 19.18 -2.60
N GLY A 631 1.70 18.44 -1.49
CA GLY A 631 1.32 17.03 -1.43
C GLY A 631 -0.17 16.81 -1.67
N ILE A 632 -1.01 17.68 -1.11
CA ILE A 632 -2.47 17.67 -1.30
C ILE A 632 -2.85 17.96 -2.74
N ALA A 633 -2.24 18.96 -3.40
CA ALA A 633 -2.49 19.24 -4.81
C ALA A 633 -2.11 18.06 -5.70
N HIS A 634 -0.97 17.42 -5.42
CA HIS A 634 -0.50 16.23 -6.14
C HIS A 634 -1.38 15.00 -5.93
N ILE A 635 -1.89 14.78 -4.72
CA ILE A 635 -2.88 13.72 -4.46
C ILE A 635 -4.20 14.05 -5.16
N GLY A 636 -4.63 15.31 -5.11
CA GLY A 636 -5.85 15.78 -5.74
C GLY A 636 -5.87 15.54 -7.25
N THR A 637 -4.79 15.84 -7.97
CA THR A 637 -4.70 15.58 -9.43
C THR A 637 -4.75 14.09 -9.74
N ARG A 638 -4.08 13.25 -8.95
CA ARG A 638 -4.16 11.78 -9.09
C ARG A 638 -5.54 11.21 -8.79
N LEU A 639 -6.33 11.87 -7.95
CA LEU A 639 -7.70 11.45 -7.65
C LEU A 639 -8.69 11.97 -8.71
N ALA A 640 -8.44 13.14 -9.29
CA ALA A 640 -9.19 13.64 -10.44
C ALA A 640 -9.06 12.71 -11.65
N ASP A 641 -7.87 12.14 -11.89
CA ASP A 641 -7.62 11.08 -12.88
C ASP A 641 -8.57 9.87 -12.72
N ARG A 642 -9.00 9.56 -11.48
CA ARG A 642 -9.90 8.43 -11.18
C ARG A 642 -11.38 8.76 -11.40
N GLY A 643 -11.67 10.00 -11.78
CA GLY A 643 -13.02 10.49 -12.09
C GLY A 643 -13.63 11.39 -11.01
N VAL A 644 -14.73 12.03 -11.37
CA VAL A 644 -15.34 13.09 -10.55
C VAL A 644 -15.81 12.61 -9.17
N VAL A 645 -16.20 11.34 -9.04
CA VAL A 645 -16.65 10.76 -7.76
C VAL A 645 -15.52 10.72 -6.74
N TRP A 646 -14.30 10.38 -7.17
CA TRP A 646 -13.12 10.40 -6.31
C TRP A 646 -12.73 11.82 -5.91
N LEU A 647 -12.91 12.81 -6.81
CA LEU A 647 -12.73 14.21 -6.48
C LEU A 647 -13.75 14.68 -5.44
N LEU A 648 -15.02 14.32 -5.58
CA LEU A 648 -16.06 14.64 -4.58
C LEU A 648 -15.77 13.98 -3.23
N PHE A 649 -15.38 12.70 -3.23
CA PHE A 649 -14.98 11.99 -2.01
C PHE A 649 -13.79 12.68 -1.33
N PHE A 650 -12.79 13.09 -2.12
CA PHE A 650 -11.63 13.84 -1.62
C PHE A 650 -12.03 15.20 -1.04
N MET A 651 -12.92 15.94 -1.70
CA MET A 651 -13.44 17.21 -1.21
C MET A 651 -14.19 17.05 0.12
N ALA A 652 -15.00 15.99 0.27
CA ALA A 652 -15.67 15.69 1.53
C ALA A 652 -14.65 15.41 2.65
N LEU A 653 -13.62 14.60 2.37
CA LEU A 653 -12.53 14.32 3.32
C LEU A 653 -11.81 15.59 3.76
N ILE A 654 -11.45 16.47 2.81
CA ILE A 654 -10.80 17.76 3.11
C ILE A 654 -11.73 18.65 3.93
N SER A 655 -13.03 18.70 3.62
CA SER A 655 -14.00 19.51 4.36
C SER A 655 -14.13 19.05 5.83
N VAL A 656 -14.17 17.74 6.09
CA VAL A 656 -14.11 17.21 7.48
C VAL A 656 -12.79 17.57 8.15
N ASN A 657 -11.65 17.39 7.47
CA ASN A 657 -10.35 17.70 8.06
C ASN A 657 -10.20 19.19 8.39
N LEU A 658 -10.69 20.07 7.52
CA LEU A 658 -10.72 21.51 7.77
C LEU A 658 -11.60 21.83 8.97
N ALA A 659 -12.76 21.19 9.11
CA ALA A 659 -13.61 21.35 10.30
C ALA A 659 -12.87 20.94 11.59
N VAL A 660 -12.22 19.78 11.59
CA VAL A 660 -11.48 19.26 12.76
C VAL A 660 -10.34 20.19 13.12
N VAL A 661 -9.51 20.58 12.14
CA VAL A 661 -8.36 21.47 12.35
C VAL A 661 -8.83 22.83 12.85
N ASN A 662 -9.88 23.40 12.25
CA ASN A 662 -10.39 24.71 12.65
C ASN A 662 -11.01 24.69 14.06
N PHE A 663 -11.51 23.54 14.53
CA PHE A 663 -12.05 23.39 15.87
C PHE A 663 -11.04 22.91 16.92
N LEU A 664 -9.77 22.68 16.54
CA LEU A 664 -8.72 22.46 17.53
C LEU A 664 -8.59 23.68 18.45
N PRO A 665 -8.16 23.51 19.72
CA PRO A 665 -7.96 24.61 20.66
C PRO A 665 -6.68 25.39 20.33
N LEU A 666 -6.55 25.85 19.08
CA LEU A 666 -5.42 26.61 18.56
C LEU A 666 -5.83 28.09 18.43
N PRO A 667 -5.00 29.04 18.89
CA PRO A 667 -5.37 30.45 19.05
C PRO A 667 -5.95 31.22 17.84
N ILE A 668 -5.56 30.83 16.62
CA ILE A 668 -5.91 31.55 15.39
C ILE A 668 -7.15 31.00 14.70
N VAL A 669 -7.45 29.73 14.95
CA VAL A 669 -8.60 29.08 14.33
C VAL A 669 -9.83 29.20 15.25
N ASP A 670 -11.00 28.87 14.71
CA ASP A 670 -12.29 28.99 15.38
C ASP A 670 -12.31 28.38 16.79
N GLY A 671 -11.68 27.22 16.98
CA GLY A 671 -11.62 26.53 18.26
C GLY A 671 -10.91 27.34 19.34
N GLY A 672 -9.83 28.06 19.02
CA GLY A 672 -9.17 28.96 19.98
C GLY A 672 -10.04 30.14 20.38
N GLN A 673 -10.72 30.75 19.40
CA GLN A 673 -11.68 31.83 19.65
C GLN A 673 -12.86 31.36 20.50
N PHE A 674 -13.33 30.13 20.25
CA PHE A 674 -14.35 29.48 21.06
C PHE A 674 -13.88 29.28 22.51
N ILE A 675 -12.64 28.83 22.73
CA ILE A 675 -12.05 28.72 24.07
C ILE A 675 -11.98 30.10 24.77
N PHE A 676 -11.63 31.17 24.06
CA PHE A 676 -11.66 32.52 24.64
C PHE A 676 -13.06 32.91 25.11
N LEU A 677 -14.11 32.58 24.35
CA LEU A 677 -15.50 32.82 24.76
C LEU A 677 -15.92 31.96 25.96
N VAL A 678 -15.48 30.70 26.03
CA VAL A 678 -15.71 29.84 27.19
C VAL A 678 -15.05 30.45 28.44
N ILE A 679 -13.80 30.90 28.31
CA ILE A 679 -13.07 31.58 29.39
C ILE A 679 -13.79 32.88 29.79
N GLU A 680 -14.26 33.68 28.82
CA GLU A 680 -15.05 34.89 29.06
C GLU A 680 -16.34 34.57 29.83
N LYS A 681 -17.05 33.50 29.43
CA LYS A 681 -18.29 33.05 30.09
C LYS A 681 -18.06 32.63 31.54
N VAL A 682 -16.97 31.92 31.82
CA VAL A 682 -16.61 31.45 33.17
C VAL A 682 -16.11 32.60 34.05
N ARG A 683 -15.31 33.52 33.49
CA ARG A 683 -14.70 34.64 34.24
C ARG A 683 -15.61 35.86 34.36
N GLY A 684 -16.68 35.94 33.57
CA GLY A 684 -17.56 37.10 33.45
C GLY A 684 -16.94 38.30 32.73
N ARG A 685 -15.69 38.20 32.24
CA ARG A 685 -14.99 39.26 31.51
C ARG A 685 -14.01 38.69 30.48
N PRO A 686 -13.78 39.39 29.35
CA PRO A 686 -12.88 38.91 28.31
C PRO A 686 -11.42 38.88 28.79
N LEU A 687 -10.60 38.05 28.12
CA LEU A 687 -9.16 38.02 28.32
C LEU A 687 -8.55 39.38 27.93
N PRO A 688 -7.50 39.86 28.63
CA PRO A 688 -6.80 41.07 28.23
C PRO A 688 -6.27 40.94 26.78
N ILE A 689 -6.44 41.98 25.97
CA ILE A 689 -5.97 42.02 24.57
C ILE A 689 -4.48 41.62 24.43
N PRO A 690 -3.55 42.04 25.31
CA PRO A 690 -2.15 41.61 25.21
C PRO A 690 -1.98 40.08 25.32
N VAL A 691 -2.80 39.42 26.13
CA VAL A 691 -2.79 37.96 26.29
C VAL A 691 -3.35 37.29 25.04
N GLN A 692 -4.46 37.80 24.51
CA GLN A 692 -5.04 37.27 23.26
C GLN A 692 -4.05 37.39 22.10
N ASN A 693 -3.38 38.54 21.96
CA ASN A 693 -2.37 38.77 20.92
C ASN A 693 -1.14 37.87 21.08
N ALA A 694 -0.63 37.70 22.31
CA ALA A 694 0.51 36.82 22.58
C ALA A 694 0.18 35.36 22.24
N VAL A 695 -1.01 34.91 22.64
CA VAL A 695 -1.49 33.54 22.37
C VAL A 695 -1.72 33.36 20.86
N ALA A 696 -2.32 34.34 20.17
CA ALA A 696 -2.47 34.33 18.71
C ALA A 696 -1.13 34.26 17.99
N LEU A 697 -0.15 35.09 18.36
CA LEU A 697 1.19 35.08 17.75
C LEU A 697 1.90 33.73 17.95
N ALA A 698 1.82 33.15 19.14
CA ALA A 698 2.35 31.81 19.41
C ALA A 698 1.68 30.76 18.53
N GLY A 699 0.35 30.85 18.36
CA GLY A 699 -0.40 30.01 17.42
C GLY A 699 0.05 30.19 15.97
N LEU A 700 0.33 31.43 15.52
CA LEU A 700 0.79 31.73 14.16
C LEU A 700 2.14 31.10 13.90
N LEU A 701 3.07 31.27 14.83
CA LEU A 701 4.41 30.71 14.75
C LEU A 701 4.36 29.18 14.72
N LEU A 702 3.50 28.55 15.55
CA LEU A 702 3.31 27.11 15.56
C LEU A 702 2.78 26.60 14.20
N ILE A 703 1.64 27.13 13.74
CA ILE A 703 1.01 26.71 12.48
C ILE A 703 1.96 26.98 11.29
N GLY A 704 2.59 28.16 11.26
CA GLY A 704 3.56 28.52 10.23
C GLY A 704 4.77 27.59 10.20
N SER A 705 5.29 27.19 11.37
CA SER A 705 6.41 26.23 11.46
C SER A 705 6.01 24.86 10.93
N VAL A 706 4.85 24.34 11.33
CA VAL A 706 4.33 23.07 10.83
C VAL A 706 4.10 23.13 9.33
N PHE A 707 3.50 24.21 8.82
CA PHE A 707 3.29 24.42 7.40
C PHE A 707 4.59 24.38 6.59
N LEU A 708 5.64 25.07 7.07
CA LEU A 708 6.95 25.07 6.41
C LEU A 708 7.60 23.69 6.41
N ILE A 709 7.58 22.98 7.55
CA ILE A 709 8.14 21.63 7.68
C ILE A 709 7.44 20.66 6.72
N VAL A 710 6.11 20.66 6.71
CA VAL A 710 5.33 19.74 5.89
C VAL A 710 5.50 20.07 4.40
N THR A 711 5.52 21.36 4.02
CA THR A 711 5.76 21.78 2.64
C THR A 711 7.16 21.39 2.17
N PHE A 712 8.17 21.54 3.02
CA PHE A 712 9.54 21.10 2.72
C PHE A 712 9.60 19.58 2.51
N ASN A 713 8.93 18.81 3.38
CA ASN A 713 8.85 17.35 3.26
C ASN A 713 8.16 16.92 1.96
N ASP A 714 7.07 17.59 1.57
CA ASP A 714 6.38 17.34 0.30
C ASP A 714 7.30 17.58 -0.90
N ILE A 715 7.99 18.73 -0.94
CA ILE A 715 8.90 19.08 -2.04
C ILE A 715 10.05 18.08 -2.11
N ARG A 716 10.66 17.73 -0.97
CA ARG A 716 11.74 16.74 -0.90
C ARG A 716 11.26 15.38 -1.42
N SER A 717 10.08 14.94 -1.00
CA SER A 717 9.44 13.69 -1.45
C SER A 717 9.19 13.65 -2.96
N LEU A 718 8.99 14.80 -3.61
CA LEU A 718 8.75 14.87 -5.06
C LEU A 718 10.04 14.87 -5.88
N ILE A 719 11.13 15.41 -5.32
CA ILE A 719 12.42 15.55 -6.02
C ILE A 719 13.33 14.32 -5.82
N ALA A 720 13.27 13.69 -4.64
CA ALA A 720 14.07 12.51 -4.29
C ALA A 720 13.13 11.33 -3.97
N PRO A 721 12.56 10.66 -4.99
CA PRO A 721 11.59 9.57 -4.82
C PRO A 721 12.16 8.32 -4.19
#